data_AF-A0A841C295-F1
#
_entry.id   AF-A0A841C295-F1
#
_cell.length_a   1.000
_cell.length_b   1.000
_cell.length_c   1.000
_cell.angle_alpha   90.00
_cell.angle_beta   90.00
_cell.angle_gamma   90.00
#
_symmetry.space_group_name_H-M   'P 1'
#
loop_
_entity.id
_entity.type
_entity.pdbx_description
1 polymer ?
#
loop_
_entity_poly.entity_id
_entity_poly.type
_entity_poly.pdbx_seq_one_letter_code
_entity_poly.pdbx_strand_id
1 'polypeptide(L)'
;MASLDTFGAKSQLDVGDASYEIFTIDKVEGHQRLPYSLKILLENLLRTEDGANITADHIRALGGWDPAAEPSVEIQFTPARVLMQDFTGVPCVVDLATMREAIKDLGGDPAKVNPLAPAELVIDHSVIADIFGRADAFERNVEFEYGRNQERYQFLRWGQTAFDEFKVVPPGTGIVHQVNIEHLARVVMPRNGQAYPDTVVGTDSHTTMVNGIGVLGWGVGGIEAEAAMLGQPVSMLIPRVVGFKLHGELPSGATATDLVLTITQQLRKHGVVGKFVEFYGPGVTAVPLANRATIGNMSPEFGSTCAIFPIDTQTIDYMRLTGRPAEQLALVEAYAKRQGLWHDPSVEPEFSEYLELDLSTVVPSIAGPKRPQDRVALTDAKTAFRGALPDYVVADATDEEGEESFPASDPPASNSRTSNGRVAKPTAVTLADGTSFELDHGAVVIASITSCTNTSNPQVMIGAALLAKKAVERGLTRKPWVKTTLAPGSQVVTDYYNKAGLTPYLEKLGFHLVGYGCTTCIGNSGPLFDEISAAVNEADLAVVSVLSGNRNFEGRINPDVKMNYLASPPLVVAYAIAGTMDIDLSRDPLGYDSSGNPVHLADIWPSPAEVEATIAEAITSDMFSKGYVDVFRGDERWRSLPTPAGDTFAWAGDSTYVRKPPYFEGMAHQPSPVTDIAGARVLAKLGDSVTTDHISPAGSIKADSPAGRYLAEHGVDKRDFNSYGSRRGNHEVMIRGTFANIRLRNQVAPGTEGGFTRDFTVEGAPVSSIYDASQNYQAAGIPLVIYAGKEYGSGSSRDWAAKGTMLLGVRAVIAESYERIHRSNLIGMGVLPLQYPAGQTAETLGLTGDETISITGVEQLNEGVTPKTVRVQAGDVEFDAVVRIDTPGEADYYRHGGILQYVLRKMIES
;
A
#
# COMPACT_ATOMS: atom_id res chain seq x y z
N MET A 1 20.83 -22.57 -9.32
CA MET A 1 21.66 -23.78 -9.09
C MET A 1 20.89 -24.74 -8.18
N ALA A 2 21.23 -26.02 -8.17
CA ALA A 2 20.63 -26.96 -7.22
C ALA A 2 21.22 -26.76 -5.81
N SER A 3 20.39 -26.94 -4.77
CA SER A 3 20.85 -26.80 -3.37
C SER A 3 21.98 -27.79 -3.05
N LEU A 4 22.97 -27.30 -2.29
CA LEU A 4 24.07 -28.09 -1.75
C LEU A 4 23.59 -29.18 -0.78
N ASP A 5 22.42 -28.99 -0.16
CA ASP A 5 21.76 -29.96 0.73
C ASP A 5 22.66 -30.47 1.86
N THR A 6 23.35 -29.56 2.55
CA THR A 6 24.31 -29.89 3.61
C THR A 6 23.69 -30.72 4.74
N PHE A 7 22.38 -30.63 4.94
CA PHE A 7 21.63 -31.32 6.00
C PHE A 7 21.01 -32.65 5.55
N GLY A 8 21.11 -33.03 4.27
CA GLY A 8 20.42 -34.21 3.73
C GLY A 8 18.90 -34.12 3.89
N ALA A 9 18.35 -32.93 3.62
CA ALA A 9 16.94 -32.58 3.73
C ALA A 9 16.12 -33.00 2.51
N LYS A 10 16.75 -33.32 1.38
CA LYS A 10 16.03 -33.83 0.20
C LYS A 10 15.27 -35.13 0.53
N SER A 11 13.97 -35.12 0.26
CA SER A 11 13.06 -36.25 0.43
C SER A 11 12.05 -36.28 -0.71
N GLN A 12 11.39 -37.42 -0.90
CA GLN A 12 10.22 -37.52 -1.77
C GLN A 12 8.93 -37.39 -0.96
N LEU A 13 7.92 -36.78 -1.58
CA LEU A 13 6.54 -36.69 -1.09
C LEU A 13 5.60 -37.19 -2.20
N ASP A 14 4.97 -38.33 -1.94
CA ASP A 14 3.96 -38.91 -2.83
C ASP A 14 2.57 -38.37 -2.47
N VAL A 15 1.85 -37.87 -3.46
CA VAL A 15 0.49 -37.33 -3.35
C VAL A 15 -0.36 -37.87 -4.49
N GLY A 16 -1.18 -38.88 -4.21
CA GLY A 16 -1.91 -39.60 -5.25
C GLY A 16 -0.93 -40.29 -6.21
N ASP A 17 -1.04 -39.99 -7.51
CA ASP A 17 -0.16 -40.55 -8.56
C ASP A 17 1.06 -39.66 -8.85
N ALA A 18 1.19 -38.50 -8.19
CA ALA A 18 2.30 -37.57 -8.36
C ALA A 18 3.34 -37.73 -7.24
N SER A 19 4.61 -37.54 -7.58
CA SER A 19 5.74 -37.52 -6.63
C SER A 19 6.48 -36.19 -6.76
N TYR A 20 6.78 -35.56 -5.64
CA TYR A 20 7.49 -34.29 -5.57
C TYR A 20 8.77 -34.43 -4.74
N GLU A 21 9.86 -33.82 -5.19
CA GLU A 21 11.03 -33.59 -4.34
C GLU A 21 10.73 -32.44 -3.36
N ILE A 22 11.01 -32.64 -2.07
CA ILE A 22 10.83 -31.65 -1.01
C ILE A 22 12.10 -31.56 -0.16
N PHE A 23 12.30 -30.43 0.53
CA PHE A 23 13.36 -30.25 1.53
C PHE A 23 12.74 -30.27 2.92
N THR A 24 12.91 -31.36 3.67
CA THR A 24 12.24 -31.52 4.96
C THR A 24 12.95 -30.74 6.06
N ILE A 25 12.18 -29.90 6.76
CA ILE A 25 12.73 -29.08 7.85
C ILE A 25 13.12 -29.93 9.08
N ASP A 26 12.64 -31.18 9.14
CA ASP A 26 12.89 -32.11 10.25
C ASP A 26 14.36 -32.52 10.42
N LYS A 27 15.20 -32.23 9.41
CA LYS A 27 16.66 -32.44 9.46
C LYS A 27 17.40 -31.37 10.24
N VAL A 28 16.76 -30.26 10.58
CA VAL A 28 17.38 -29.17 11.32
C VAL A 28 16.96 -29.25 12.79
N GLU A 29 17.93 -29.28 13.69
CA GLU A 29 17.68 -29.27 15.12
C GLU A 29 16.95 -27.98 15.54
N GLY A 30 15.95 -28.11 16.41
CA GLY A 30 15.14 -26.98 16.87
C GLY A 30 13.98 -26.57 15.95
N HIS A 31 13.73 -27.26 14.82
CA HIS A 31 12.62 -26.89 13.93
C HIS A 31 11.22 -26.99 14.57
N GLN A 32 11.01 -27.87 15.56
CA GLN A 32 9.68 -28.12 16.13
C GLN A 32 9.12 -26.90 16.89
N ARG A 33 10.00 -26.17 17.58
CA ARG A 33 9.65 -24.99 18.41
C ARG A 33 9.43 -23.72 17.58
N LEU A 34 9.89 -23.70 16.33
CA LEU A 34 9.80 -22.52 15.48
C LEU A 34 8.33 -22.16 15.19
N PRO A 35 7.99 -20.86 15.22
CA PRO A 35 6.77 -20.33 14.62
C PRO A 35 6.58 -20.80 13.17
N TYR A 36 5.32 -20.86 12.72
CA TYR A 36 4.95 -21.22 11.34
C TYR A 36 5.72 -20.41 10.29
N SER A 37 5.81 -19.10 10.51
CA SER A 37 6.53 -18.18 9.63
C SER A 37 8.03 -18.48 9.53
N LEU A 38 8.69 -18.84 10.64
CA LEU A 38 10.12 -19.19 10.63
C LEU A 38 10.37 -20.59 10.03
N LYS A 39 9.41 -21.51 10.11
CA LYS A 39 9.47 -22.80 9.39
C LYS A 39 9.47 -22.61 7.88
N ILE A 40 8.71 -21.63 7.36
CA ILE A 40 8.76 -21.26 5.94
C ILE A 40 10.14 -20.71 5.56
N LEU A 41 10.72 -19.82 6.38
CA LEU A 41 12.07 -19.31 6.13
C LEU A 41 13.11 -20.44 6.17
N LEU A 42 12.97 -21.38 7.10
CA LEU A 42 13.87 -22.52 7.23
C LEU A 42 13.84 -23.43 6.00
N GLU A 43 12.64 -23.77 5.52
CA GLU A 43 12.48 -24.50 4.25
C GLU A 43 13.15 -23.76 3.09
N ASN A 44 12.96 -22.43 3.03
CA ASN A 44 13.50 -21.61 1.97
C ASN A 44 15.02 -21.74 1.91
N LEU A 45 15.70 -21.52 3.05
CA LEU A 45 17.16 -21.60 3.12
C LEU A 45 17.70 -23.00 2.80
N LEU A 46 17.01 -24.07 3.24
CA LEU A 46 17.40 -25.44 2.90
C LEU A 46 17.35 -25.69 1.38
N ARG A 47 16.26 -25.27 0.74
CA ARG A 47 16.04 -25.48 -0.69
C ARG A 47 16.93 -24.59 -1.57
N THR A 48 17.40 -23.44 -1.08
CA THR A 48 18.18 -22.48 -1.85
C THR A 48 19.63 -22.33 -1.40
N GLU A 49 20.13 -23.23 -0.54
CA GLU A 49 21.53 -23.27 -0.11
C GLU A 49 22.50 -23.29 -1.30
N ASP A 50 23.31 -22.24 -1.44
CA ASP A 50 24.29 -22.07 -2.53
C ASP A 50 25.75 -22.02 -2.03
N GLY A 51 25.96 -22.00 -0.71
CA GLY A 51 27.28 -21.94 -0.07
C GLY A 51 27.94 -20.56 -0.09
N ALA A 52 27.27 -19.55 -0.62
CA ALA A 52 27.76 -18.18 -0.71
C ALA A 52 26.77 -17.19 -0.08
N ASN A 53 25.61 -16.97 -0.71
CA ASN A 53 24.55 -16.11 -0.17
C ASN A 53 23.77 -16.85 0.94
N ILE A 54 23.60 -18.16 0.79
CA ILE A 54 22.87 -19.02 1.73
C ILE A 54 23.78 -20.17 2.13
N THR A 55 24.22 -20.14 3.39
CA THR A 55 25.19 -21.09 3.94
C THR A 55 24.54 -22.00 4.97
N ALA A 56 25.22 -23.11 5.29
CA ALA A 56 24.82 -23.98 6.39
C ALA A 56 24.70 -23.26 7.74
N ASP A 57 25.48 -22.20 7.96
CA ASP A 57 25.42 -21.41 9.20
C ASP A 57 24.15 -20.56 9.29
N HIS A 58 23.67 -20.01 8.16
CA HIS A 58 22.37 -19.33 8.12
C HIS A 58 21.23 -20.30 8.50
N ILE A 59 21.29 -21.55 8.01
CA ILE A 59 20.30 -22.60 8.32
C ILE A 59 20.37 -22.99 9.79
N ARG A 60 21.57 -23.18 10.37
CA ARG A 60 21.75 -23.45 11.81
C ARG A 60 21.25 -22.30 12.67
N ALA A 61 21.46 -21.05 12.25
CA ALA A 61 21.00 -19.89 12.98
C ALA A 61 19.46 -19.84 13.09
N LEU A 62 18.74 -20.22 12.03
CA LEU A 62 17.28 -20.35 12.11
C LEU A 62 16.85 -21.50 13.03
N GLY A 63 17.47 -22.69 12.92
CA GLY A 63 17.17 -23.81 13.84
C GLY A 63 17.44 -23.47 15.31
N GLY A 64 18.51 -22.69 15.56
CA GLY A 64 18.91 -22.17 16.86
C GLY A 64 18.31 -20.83 17.25
N TRP A 65 17.27 -20.33 16.55
CA TRP A 65 16.67 -19.01 16.78
C TRP A 65 16.25 -18.81 18.25
N ASP A 66 16.77 -17.79 18.92
CA ASP A 66 16.39 -17.47 20.30
C ASP A 66 15.27 -16.41 20.32
N PRO A 67 14.05 -16.71 20.81
CA PRO A 67 12.95 -15.76 20.85
C PRO A 67 13.24 -14.50 21.70
N ALA A 68 14.17 -14.58 22.65
CA ALA A 68 14.55 -13.48 23.55
C ALA A 68 15.68 -12.60 22.98
N ALA A 69 16.36 -13.04 21.91
CA ALA A 69 17.46 -12.30 21.32
C ALA A 69 16.98 -11.18 20.40
N GLU A 70 17.76 -10.10 20.35
CA GLU A 70 17.57 -9.06 19.33
C GLU A 70 18.09 -9.55 17.96
N PRO A 71 17.40 -9.23 16.85
CA PRO A 71 17.81 -9.61 15.51
C PRO A 71 19.23 -9.15 15.21
N SER A 72 20.11 -10.09 14.88
CA SER A 72 21.53 -9.82 14.62
C SER A 72 22.13 -10.68 13.51
N VAL A 73 21.41 -11.71 13.07
CA VAL A 73 21.85 -12.61 12.00
C VAL A 73 21.08 -12.27 10.73
N GLU A 74 21.82 -11.97 9.66
CA GLU A 74 21.28 -11.80 8.31
C GLU A 74 21.03 -13.16 7.66
N ILE A 75 19.92 -13.27 6.93
CA ILE A 75 19.62 -14.38 6.02
C ILE A 75 19.23 -13.82 4.64
N GLN A 76 19.38 -14.66 3.63
CA GLN A 76 19.02 -14.36 2.24
C GLN A 76 17.79 -15.16 1.85
N PHE A 77 16.68 -14.49 1.63
CA PHE A 77 15.38 -15.10 1.35
C PHE A 77 15.08 -15.07 -0.15
N THR A 78 14.83 -16.23 -0.76
CA THR A 78 14.48 -16.31 -2.19
C THR A 78 12.97 -16.48 -2.34
N PRO A 79 12.20 -15.44 -2.73
CA PRO A 79 10.75 -15.56 -2.88
C PRO A 79 10.39 -16.55 -4.01
N ALA A 80 9.26 -17.25 -3.86
CA ALA A 80 8.79 -18.19 -4.87
C ALA A 80 8.26 -17.49 -6.14
N ARG A 81 7.75 -16.26 -5.99
CA ARG A 81 7.19 -15.41 -7.05
C ARG A 81 7.18 -13.94 -6.65
N VAL A 82 6.93 -13.08 -7.63
CA VAL A 82 6.78 -11.63 -7.47
C VAL A 82 5.41 -11.18 -7.95
N LEU A 83 4.73 -10.34 -7.16
CA LEU A 83 3.41 -9.78 -7.49
C LEU A 83 3.51 -8.26 -7.73
N MET A 84 2.86 -7.76 -8.77
CA MET A 84 2.90 -6.34 -9.13
C MET A 84 1.50 -5.80 -9.46
N GLN A 85 1.39 -4.48 -9.40
CA GLN A 85 0.23 -3.72 -9.90
C GLN A 85 0.70 -2.62 -10.86
N ASP A 86 -0.15 -2.06 -11.70
CA ASP A 86 0.28 -1.22 -12.83
C ASP A 86 0.99 0.10 -12.48
N PHE A 87 0.73 0.75 -11.34
CA PHE A 87 1.46 1.93 -10.91
C PHE A 87 2.92 1.65 -10.53
N THR A 88 3.25 0.47 -10.00
CA THR A 88 4.64 0.11 -9.65
C THR A 88 5.26 -0.87 -10.64
N GLY A 89 4.44 -1.62 -11.37
CA GLY A 89 4.90 -2.56 -12.37
C GLY A 89 5.32 -1.89 -13.68
N VAL A 90 4.69 -0.77 -14.06
CA VAL A 90 5.20 0.04 -15.21
C VAL A 90 6.66 0.46 -14.99
N PRO A 91 7.05 1.12 -13.87
CA PRO A 91 8.46 1.45 -13.66
C PRO A 91 9.35 0.19 -13.54
N CYS A 92 8.86 -0.93 -13.00
CA CYS A 92 9.65 -2.18 -12.99
C CYS A 92 9.97 -2.67 -14.40
N VAL A 93 8.99 -2.66 -15.31
CA VAL A 93 9.20 -3.09 -16.70
C VAL A 93 10.07 -2.07 -17.45
N VAL A 94 9.99 -0.77 -17.12
CA VAL A 94 10.91 0.27 -17.63
C VAL A 94 12.34 -0.02 -17.21
N ASP A 95 12.55 -0.37 -15.95
CA ASP A 95 13.89 -0.66 -15.43
C ASP A 95 14.46 -1.92 -16.09
N LEU A 96 13.68 -3.01 -16.21
CA LEU A 96 14.10 -4.22 -16.95
C LEU A 96 14.44 -3.92 -18.42
N ALA A 97 13.62 -3.11 -19.11
CA ALA A 97 13.89 -2.69 -20.48
C ALA A 97 15.18 -1.88 -20.60
N THR A 98 15.45 -1.02 -19.61
CA THR A 98 16.66 -0.19 -19.57
C THR A 98 17.90 -1.02 -19.22
N MET A 99 17.76 -2.00 -18.34
CA MET A 99 18.82 -2.98 -18.02
C MET A 99 19.20 -3.81 -19.26
N ARG A 100 18.24 -4.18 -20.11
CA ARG A 100 18.52 -4.84 -21.40
C ARG A 100 19.38 -4.00 -22.35
N GLU A 101 19.21 -2.68 -22.33
CA GLU A 101 20.08 -1.79 -23.10
C GLU A 101 21.44 -1.63 -22.43
N ALA A 102 21.48 -1.43 -21.11
CA ALA A 102 22.73 -1.27 -20.37
C ALA A 102 23.63 -2.52 -20.45
N ILE A 103 23.06 -3.73 -20.37
CA ILE A 103 23.83 -4.96 -20.52
C ILE A 103 24.39 -5.09 -21.95
N LYS A 104 23.63 -4.65 -22.97
CA LYS A 104 24.09 -4.60 -24.36
C LYS A 104 25.23 -3.61 -24.55
N ASP A 105 25.12 -2.42 -23.98
CA ASP A 105 26.14 -1.37 -24.03
C ASP A 105 27.45 -1.82 -23.35
N LEU A 106 27.34 -2.68 -22.33
CA LEU A 106 28.45 -3.36 -21.66
C LEU A 106 28.90 -4.66 -22.36
N GLY A 107 28.37 -4.97 -23.55
CA GLY A 107 28.77 -6.13 -24.36
C GLY A 107 28.23 -7.49 -23.91
N GLY A 108 27.25 -7.53 -23.01
CA GLY A 108 26.54 -8.74 -22.59
C GLY A 108 25.28 -9.05 -23.43
N ASP A 109 24.60 -10.14 -23.07
CA ASP A 109 23.38 -10.61 -23.74
C ASP A 109 22.11 -10.04 -23.08
N PRO A 110 21.29 -9.23 -23.77
CA PRO A 110 20.01 -8.71 -23.27
C PRO A 110 19.03 -9.78 -22.79
N ALA A 111 19.06 -10.98 -23.39
CA ALA A 111 18.13 -12.05 -23.04
C ALA A 111 18.35 -12.60 -21.62
N LYS A 112 19.54 -12.37 -21.03
CA LYS A 112 19.82 -12.72 -19.62
C LYS A 112 19.03 -11.87 -18.62
N VAL A 113 18.59 -10.67 -19.01
CA VAL A 113 17.70 -9.84 -18.20
C VAL A 113 16.27 -10.33 -18.41
N ASN A 114 15.89 -11.30 -17.59
CA ASN A 114 14.59 -11.99 -17.65
C ASN A 114 14.21 -12.50 -16.25
N PRO A 115 12.94 -12.40 -15.81
CA PRO A 115 12.53 -12.96 -14.54
C PRO A 115 12.79 -14.48 -14.46
N LEU A 116 13.39 -14.93 -13.35
CA LEU A 116 13.71 -16.34 -13.06
C LEU A 116 12.63 -17.05 -12.22
N ALA A 117 11.70 -16.27 -11.68
CA ALA A 117 10.54 -16.71 -10.94
C ALA A 117 9.28 -16.08 -11.54
N PRO A 118 8.09 -16.69 -11.36
CA PRO A 118 6.84 -16.12 -11.83
C PRO A 118 6.67 -14.67 -11.37
N ALA A 119 6.46 -13.77 -12.32
CA ALA A 119 6.26 -12.34 -12.11
C ALA A 119 4.88 -11.95 -12.65
N GLU A 120 3.95 -11.68 -11.75
CA GLU A 120 2.54 -11.53 -12.08
C GLU A 120 2.07 -10.11 -11.80
N LEU A 121 1.62 -9.38 -12.82
CA LEU A 121 1.14 -8.01 -12.71
C LEU A 121 -0.37 -7.97 -12.90
N VAL A 122 -1.09 -7.20 -12.06
CA VAL A 122 -2.53 -6.93 -12.22
C VAL A 122 -2.76 -5.45 -12.50
N ILE A 123 -3.53 -5.12 -13.54
CA ILE A 123 -3.88 -3.74 -13.85
C ILE A 123 -5.18 -3.35 -13.12
N ASP A 124 -5.05 -2.55 -12.07
CA ASP A 124 -6.15 -2.21 -11.15
C ASP A 124 -6.07 -0.79 -10.55
N HIS A 125 -4.97 -0.06 -10.75
CA HIS A 125 -4.76 1.31 -10.27
C HIS A 125 -5.09 2.40 -11.33
N SER A 126 -5.48 2.01 -12.53
CA SER A 126 -5.74 2.93 -13.64
C SER A 126 -7.17 3.46 -13.74
N VAL A 127 -8.16 2.70 -13.27
CA VAL A 127 -9.57 3.12 -13.31
C VAL A 127 -9.86 4.19 -12.27
N ILE A 128 -10.60 5.22 -12.69
CA ILE A 128 -11.05 6.34 -11.87
C ILE A 128 -12.58 6.36 -11.87
N ALA A 129 -13.20 6.63 -10.72
CA ALA A 129 -14.65 6.76 -10.61
C ALA A 129 -15.13 8.14 -11.12
N ASP A 130 -14.87 8.46 -12.39
CA ASP A 130 -15.28 9.71 -13.04
C ASP A 130 -16.81 9.80 -13.13
N ILE A 131 -17.44 8.74 -13.63
CA ILE A 131 -18.89 8.57 -13.70
C ILE A 131 -19.34 7.65 -12.57
N PHE A 132 -20.46 7.99 -11.93
CA PHE A 132 -20.99 7.28 -10.78
C PHE A 132 -22.52 7.43 -10.69
N GLY A 133 -23.18 6.61 -9.87
CA GLY A 133 -24.61 6.75 -9.59
C GLY A 133 -25.55 6.45 -10.76
N ARG A 134 -25.08 5.78 -11.83
CA ARG A 134 -25.86 5.43 -13.02
C ARG A 134 -25.41 4.11 -13.65
N ALA A 135 -26.29 3.48 -14.43
CA ALA A 135 -26.11 2.12 -14.94
C ALA A 135 -24.92 1.93 -15.91
N ASP A 136 -24.59 2.93 -16.72
CA ASP A 136 -23.47 2.93 -17.67
C ASP A 136 -22.15 3.48 -17.08
N ALA A 137 -22.09 3.72 -15.75
CA ALA A 137 -20.89 4.25 -15.11
C ALA A 137 -19.65 3.38 -15.35
N PHE A 138 -19.77 2.06 -15.21
CA PHE A 138 -18.70 1.11 -15.48
C PHE A 138 -18.14 1.24 -16.90
N GLU A 139 -19.00 1.18 -17.92
CA GLU A 139 -18.59 1.24 -19.32
C GLU A 139 -17.86 2.55 -19.64
N ARG A 140 -18.40 3.67 -19.18
CA ARG A 140 -17.83 5.01 -19.38
C ARG A 140 -16.48 5.19 -18.69
N ASN A 141 -16.34 4.69 -17.46
CA ASN A 141 -15.06 4.77 -16.74
C ASN A 141 -13.99 3.91 -17.42
N VAL A 142 -14.36 2.73 -17.93
CA VAL A 142 -13.44 1.87 -18.70
C VAL A 142 -13.05 2.53 -20.04
N GLU A 143 -13.97 3.22 -20.73
CA GLU A 143 -13.62 4.03 -21.92
C GLU A 143 -12.57 5.10 -21.59
N PHE A 144 -12.77 5.85 -20.51
CA PHE A 144 -11.81 6.86 -20.07
C PHE A 144 -10.47 6.27 -19.64
N GLU A 145 -10.50 5.13 -18.95
CA GLU A 145 -9.30 4.40 -18.56
C GLU A 145 -8.46 4.00 -19.77
N TYR A 146 -9.05 3.39 -20.79
CA TYR A 146 -8.34 3.01 -22.01
C TYR A 146 -7.80 4.22 -22.77
N GLY A 147 -8.59 5.30 -22.88
CA GLY A 147 -8.15 6.53 -23.54
C GLY A 147 -6.94 7.18 -22.84
N ARG A 148 -6.92 7.19 -21.51
CA ARG A 148 -5.85 7.79 -20.71
C ARG A 148 -4.58 6.93 -20.63
N ASN A 149 -4.71 5.61 -20.72
CA ASN A 149 -3.62 4.68 -20.38
C ASN A 149 -3.13 3.83 -21.57
N GLN A 150 -3.52 4.17 -22.80
CA GLN A 150 -3.18 3.42 -24.01
C GLN A 150 -1.68 3.09 -24.10
N GLU A 151 -0.81 4.08 -23.92
CA GLU A 151 0.65 3.89 -24.02
C GLU A 151 1.20 2.96 -22.92
N ARG A 152 0.71 3.13 -21.68
CA ARG A 152 1.11 2.27 -20.54
C ARG A 152 0.69 0.82 -20.80
N TYR A 153 -0.49 0.60 -21.35
CA TYR A 153 -1.00 -0.74 -21.65
C TYR A 153 -0.27 -1.39 -22.82
N GLN A 154 0.05 -0.63 -23.86
CA GLN A 154 0.92 -1.10 -24.96
C GLN A 154 2.28 -1.53 -24.42
N PHE A 155 2.86 -0.74 -23.51
CA PHE A 155 4.14 -1.05 -22.87
C PHE A 155 4.09 -2.33 -22.03
N LEU A 156 3.07 -2.48 -21.16
CA LEU A 156 2.90 -3.70 -20.35
C LEU A 156 2.65 -4.93 -21.20
N ARG A 157 1.88 -4.79 -22.29
CA ARG A 157 1.62 -5.88 -23.23
C ARG A 157 2.87 -6.28 -24.01
N TRP A 158 3.72 -5.31 -24.39
CA TRP A 158 5.06 -5.61 -24.92
C TRP A 158 5.88 -6.41 -23.89
N GLY A 159 5.89 -5.98 -22.63
CA GLY A 159 6.57 -6.70 -21.54
C GLY A 159 6.14 -8.15 -21.44
N GLN A 160 4.84 -8.43 -21.52
CA GLN A 160 4.29 -9.80 -21.50
C GLN A 160 4.80 -10.68 -22.66
N THR A 161 5.18 -10.09 -23.79
CA THR A 161 5.78 -10.82 -24.92
C THR A 161 7.30 -10.87 -24.88
N ALA A 162 7.94 -9.96 -24.14
CA ALA A 162 9.39 -9.79 -24.12
C ALA A 162 10.09 -10.56 -22.99
N PHE A 163 9.36 -10.97 -21.94
CA PHE A 163 9.88 -11.66 -20.76
C PHE A 163 9.12 -12.97 -20.51
N ASP A 164 9.83 -14.07 -20.24
CA ASP A 164 9.25 -15.43 -20.28
C ASP A 164 8.33 -15.74 -19.09
N GLU A 165 8.72 -15.31 -17.90
CA GLU A 165 8.00 -15.56 -16.64
C GLU A 165 7.09 -14.39 -16.23
N PHE A 166 6.90 -13.40 -17.11
CA PHE A 166 6.09 -12.22 -16.83
C PHE A 166 4.68 -12.34 -17.40
N LYS A 167 3.67 -12.23 -16.54
CA LYS A 167 2.25 -12.29 -16.93
C LYS A 167 1.52 -11.04 -16.49
N VAL A 168 0.60 -10.57 -17.34
CA VAL A 168 -0.26 -9.42 -17.04
C VAL A 168 -1.72 -9.87 -17.00
N VAL A 169 -2.38 -9.62 -15.88
CA VAL A 169 -3.83 -9.62 -15.75
C VAL A 169 -4.34 -8.25 -16.23
N PRO A 170 -5.15 -8.22 -17.30
CA PRO A 170 -5.56 -7.01 -17.98
C PRO A 170 -6.61 -6.21 -17.19
N PRO A 171 -6.88 -4.95 -17.59
CA PRO A 171 -7.82 -4.07 -16.90
C PRO A 171 -9.23 -4.67 -16.80
N GLY A 172 -9.96 -4.32 -15.74
CA GLY A 172 -11.35 -4.75 -15.55
C GLY A 172 -11.54 -6.17 -15.05
N THR A 173 -10.46 -6.87 -14.69
CA THR A 173 -10.52 -8.24 -14.15
C THR A 173 -10.74 -8.26 -12.63
N GLY A 174 -10.04 -7.38 -11.91
CA GLY A 174 -10.08 -7.33 -10.45
C GLY A 174 -8.89 -6.59 -9.84
N ILE A 175 -8.83 -6.54 -8.51
CA ILE A 175 -7.76 -5.91 -7.72
C ILE A 175 -6.69 -6.94 -7.39
N VAL A 176 -5.42 -6.54 -7.46
CA VAL A 176 -4.21 -7.37 -7.35
C VAL A 176 -4.27 -8.39 -6.22
N HIS A 177 -4.66 -7.97 -5.01
CA HIS A 177 -4.66 -8.85 -3.84
C HIS A 177 -5.83 -9.82 -3.80
N GLN A 178 -6.99 -9.42 -4.32
CA GLN A 178 -8.15 -10.31 -4.42
C GLN A 178 -7.92 -11.36 -5.51
N VAL A 179 -7.47 -10.94 -6.70
CA VAL A 179 -7.05 -11.85 -7.78
C VAL A 179 -5.93 -12.78 -7.30
N ASN A 180 -5.02 -12.30 -6.44
CA ASN A 180 -3.98 -13.14 -5.85
C ASN A 180 -4.57 -14.28 -5.01
N ILE A 181 -5.37 -13.99 -3.99
CA ILE A 181 -5.92 -15.08 -3.15
C ILE A 181 -6.97 -15.93 -3.88
N GLU A 182 -7.73 -15.33 -4.80
CA GLU A 182 -8.78 -16.03 -5.56
C GLU A 182 -8.24 -16.82 -6.75
N HIS A 183 -7.03 -16.53 -7.26
CA HIS A 183 -6.47 -17.25 -8.41
C HIS A 183 -4.95 -17.50 -8.37
N LEU A 184 -4.13 -16.45 -8.17
CA LEU A 184 -2.66 -16.55 -8.39
C LEU A 184 -1.92 -17.29 -7.28
N ALA A 185 -2.40 -17.30 -6.04
CA ALA A 185 -1.71 -17.95 -4.94
C ALA A 185 -1.82 -19.48 -5.05
N ARG A 186 -0.67 -20.15 -4.86
CA ARG A 186 -0.58 -21.61 -4.94
C ARG A 186 -0.62 -22.30 -3.59
N VAL A 187 -0.31 -21.58 -2.51
CA VAL A 187 -0.11 -22.08 -1.13
C VAL A 187 1.10 -23.01 -1.00
N VAL A 188 1.17 -24.05 -1.83
CA VAL A 188 2.36 -24.87 -2.07
C VAL A 188 2.64 -24.86 -3.58
N MET A 189 3.86 -24.51 -3.97
CA MET A 189 4.33 -24.41 -5.34
C MET A 189 4.72 -25.78 -5.90
N PRO A 190 4.05 -26.32 -6.93
CA PRO A 190 4.55 -27.45 -7.71
C PRO A 190 5.37 -26.93 -8.90
N ARG A 191 6.71 -26.86 -8.79
CA ARG A 191 7.58 -26.33 -9.86
C ARG A 191 8.77 -27.23 -10.10
N ASN A 192 9.03 -27.56 -11.37
CA ASN A 192 10.19 -28.36 -11.81
C ASN A 192 10.36 -29.70 -11.07
N GLY A 193 9.25 -30.38 -10.75
CA GLY A 193 9.26 -31.63 -9.98
C GLY A 193 9.45 -31.48 -8.48
N GLN A 194 9.57 -30.24 -7.96
CA GLN A 194 9.64 -29.94 -6.54
C GLN A 194 8.32 -29.42 -5.99
N ALA A 195 8.11 -29.59 -4.68
CA ALA A 195 7.06 -28.93 -3.91
C ALA A 195 7.67 -28.13 -2.75
N TYR A 196 7.25 -26.87 -2.60
CA TYR A 196 7.74 -25.96 -1.55
C TYR A 196 6.67 -24.90 -1.21
N PRO A 197 6.75 -24.20 -0.06
CA PRO A 197 5.75 -23.19 0.29
C PRO A 197 5.70 -22.08 -0.77
N ASP A 198 4.49 -21.64 -1.14
CA ASP A 198 4.33 -20.40 -1.87
C ASP A 198 4.77 -19.24 -0.97
N THR A 199 5.61 -18.37 -1.51
CA THR A 199 6.04 -17.13 -0.88
C THR A 199 6.12 -16.02 -1.90
N VAL A 200 5.76 -14.80 -1.50
CA VAL A 200 5.63 -13.70 -2.45
C VAL A 200 6.09 -12.38 -1.86
N VAL A 201 6.98 -11.70 -2.59
CA VAL A 201 7.19 -10.26 -2.39
C VAL A 201 6.39 -9.52 -3.46
N GLY A 202 5.78 -8.40 -3.10
CA GLY A 202 4.99 -7.63 -4.06
C GLY A 202 5.26 -6.15 -4.01
N THR A 203 5.14 -5.49 -5.16
CA THR A 203 5.34 -4.03 -5.29
C THR A 203 4.12 -3.23 -4.82
N ASP A 204 3.37 -3.78 -3.86
CA ASP A 204 2.30 -3.14 -3.11
C ASP A 204 2.37 -3.56 -1.64
N SER A 205 2.18 -2.61 -0.73
CA SER A 205 2.30 -2.84 0.71
C SER A 205 1.33 -3.91 1.24
N HIS A 206 0.13 -4.02 0.68
CA HIS A 206 -0.91 -4.94 1.15
C HIS A 206 -0.80 -6.33 0.53
N THR A 207 0.32 -6.66 -0.12
CA THR A 207 0.65 -8.04 -0.54
C THR A 207 0.54 -9.02 0.64
N THR A 208 0.70 -8.51 1.86
CA THR A 208 0.45 -9.22 3.12
C THR A 208 -0.97 -9.80 3.26
N MET A 209 -1.95 -9.40 2.44
CA MET A 209 -3.28 -10.01 2.40
C MET A 209 -3.23 -11.52 2.15
N VAL A 210 -2.25 -11.99 1.39
CA VAL A 210 -2.04 -13.43 1.10
C VAL A 210 -1.65 -14.23 2.35
N ASN A 211 -1.18 -13.57 3.40
CA ASN A 211 -0.84 -14.22 4.68
C ASN A 211 -2.08 -14.84 5.36
N GLY A 212 -3.29 -14.37 5.02
CA GLY A 212 -4.54 -14.95 5.51
C GLY A 212 -4.81 -16.39 5.03
N ILE A 213 -4.12 -16.83 3.97
CA ILE A 213 -4.25 -18.18 3.41
C ILE A 213 -2.99 -19.05 3.65
N GLY A 214 -2.08 -18.60 4.53
CA GLY A 214 -0.87 -19.33 4.90
C GLY A 214 0.34 -19.10 3.98
N VAL A 215 0.25 -18.22 3.00
CA VAL A 215 1.38 -17.85 2.14
C VAL A 215 2.16 -16.73 2.81
N LEU A 216 3.46 -16.91 3.03
CA LEU A 216 4.30 -15.85 3.57
C LEU A 216 4.60 -14.81 2.49
N GLY A 217 4.10 -13.59 2.66
CA GLY A 217 4.35 -12.50 1.74
C GLY A 217 4.18 -11.11 2.31
N TRP A 218 4.88 -10.15 1.70
CA TRP A 218 4.91 -8.76 2.13
C TRP A 218 5.24 -7.79 1.00
N GLY A 219 5.00 -6.50 1.27
CA GLY A 219 5.31 -5.42 0.34
C GLY A 219 6.80 -5.04 0.33
N VAL A 220 7.33 -4.84 -0.87
CA VAL A 220 8.69 -4.36 -1.14
C VAL A 220 8.66 -3.22 -2.16
N GLY A 221 9.77 -2.49 -2.31
CA GLY A 221 9.92 -1.53 -3.40
C GLY A 221 10.03 -2.20 -4.77
N GLY A 222 9.76 -1.46 -5.85
CA GLY A 222 9.94 -1.93 -7.23
C GLY A 222 11.34 -2.51 -7.47
N ILE A 223 12.35 -1.78 -7.02
CA ILE A 223 13.76 -2.11 -7.22
C ILE A 223 14.14 -3.45 -6.53
N GLU A 224 13.66 -3.68 -5.31
CA GLU A 224 13.89 -4.95 -4.60
C GLU A 224 13.13 -6.11 -5.25
N ALA A 225 11.91 -5.86 -5.73
CA ALA A 225 11.15 -6.84 -6.51
C ALA A 225 11.84 -7.18 -7.85
N GLU A 226 12.43 -6.19 -8.54
CA GLU A 226 13.21 -6.39 -9.77
C GLU A 226 14.44 -7.25 -9.52
N ALA A 227 15.21 -6.94 -8.48
CA ALA A 227 16.34 -7.77 -8.09
C ALA A 227 15.90 -9.21 -7.78
N ALA A 228 14.80 -9.38 -7.04
CA ALA A 228 14.22 -10.70 -6.76
C ALA A 228 13.76 -11.44 -8.02
N MET A 229 13.11 -10.75 -8.96
CA MET A 229 12.75 -11.31 -10.27
C MET A 229 13.99 -11.82 -11.00
N LEU A 230 15.12 -11.12 -10.89
CA LEU A 230 16.38 -11.46 -11.53
C LEU A 230 17.24 -12.46 -10.73
N GLY A 231 16.69 -13.06 -9.67
CA GLY A 231 17.32 -14.13 -8.90
C GLY A 231 18.14 -13.67 -7.69
N GLN A 232 18.22 -12.37 -7.42
CA GLN A 232 18.87 -11.86 -6.22
C GLN A 232 17.99 -12.14 -5.00
N PRO A 233 18.48 -12.86 -3.98
CA PRO A 233 17.72 -13.02 -2.74
C PRO A 233 17.46 -11.69 -2.03
N VAL A 234 16.36 -11.64 -1.29
CA VAL A 234 16.01 -10.54 -0.40
C VAL A 234 16.80 -10.70 0.90
N SER A 235 17.63 -9.70 1.20
CA SER A 235 18.39 -9.64 2.45
C SER A 235 17.47 -9.22 3.60
N MET A 236 17.50 -9.95 4.71
CA MET A 236 16.78 -9.58 5.93
C MET A 236 17.44 -10.14 7.19
N LEU A 237 17.24 -9.48 8.32
CA LEU A 237 17.55 -10.08 9.63
C LEU A 237 16.49 -11.12 10.00
N ILE A 238 16.90 -12.18 10.69
CA ILE A 238 15.94 -13.16 11.25
C ILE A 238 14.97 -12.39 12.19
N PRO A 239 13.66 -12.36 11.89
CA PRO A 239 12.75 -11.47 12.58
C PRO A 239 12.36 -12.01 13.96
N ARG A 240 12.02 -11.11 14.87
CA ARG A 240 11.23 -11.46 16.06
C ARG A 240 9.80 -11.76 15.64
N VAL A 241 9.12 -12.66 16.36
CA VAL A 241 7.75 -13.08 16.06
C VAL A 241 6.84 -12.80 17.25
N VAL A 242 5.78 -12.02 17.03
CA VAL A 242 4.72 -11.75 18.00
C VAL A 242 3.59 -12.76 17.80
N GLY A 243 3.37 -13.61 18.80
CA GLY A 243 2.23 -14.53 18.82
C GLY A 243 0.96 -13.80 19.22
N PHE A 244 -0.05 -13.80 18.35
CA PHE A 244 -1.35 -13.16 18.60
C PHE A 244 -2.44 -14.22 18.77
N LYS A 245 -2.83 -14.48 20.01
CA LYS A 245 -3.81 -15.50 20.37
C LYS A 245 -5.24 -15.03 20.12
N LEU A 246 -6.01 -15.78 19.36
CA LEU A 246 -7.45 -15.54 19.18
C LEU A 246 -8.24 -16.60 19.98
N HIS A 247 -9.25 -16.15 20.71
CA HIS A 247 -10.19 -17.02 21.40
C HIS A 247 -11.58 -16.37 21.53
N GLY A 248 -12.59 -17.16 21.91
CA GLY A 248 -13.99 -16.70 21.91
C GLY A 248 -14.59 -16.66 20.49
N GLU A 249 -15.73 -15.99 20.35
CA GLU A 249 -16.45 -15.85 19.09
C GLU A 249 -16.88 -14.39 18.89
N LEU A 250 -16.93 -13.94 17.64
CA LEU A 250 -17.38 -12.59 17.32
C LEU A 250 -18.87 -12.43 17.67
N PRO A 251 -19.27 -11.34 18.34
CA PRO A 251 -20.67 -11.12 18.67
C PRO A 251 -21.49 -10.80 17.42
N SER A 252 -22.79 -11.13 17.46
CA SER A 252 -23.72 -10.78 16.39
C SER A 252 -23.71 -9.27 16.14
N GLY A 253 -23.58 -8.87 14.88
CA GLY A 253 -23.50 -7.47 14.47
C GLY A 253 -22.08 -6.94 14.33
N ALA A 254 -21.07 -7.59 14.91
CA ALA A 254 -19.67 -7.31 14.59
C ALA A 254 -19.29 -7.92 13.24
N THR A 255 -18.38 -7.25 12.53
CA THR A 255 -17.92 -7.60 11.19
C THR A 255 -16.42 -7.89 11.17
N ALA A 256 -15.93 -8.46 10.06
CA ALA A 256 -14.51 -8.61 9.81
C ALA A 256 -13.74 -7.28 9.90
N THR A 257 -14.38 -6.18 9.48
CA THR A 257 -13.82 -4.83 9.56
C THR A 257 -13.63 -4.39 11.01
N ASP A 258 -14.59 -4.68 11.88
CA ASP A 258 -14.49 -4.33 13.31
C ASP A 258 -13.36 -5.09 14.01
N LEU A 259 -13.21 -6.37 13.66
CA LEU A 259 -12.12 -7.22 14.14
C LEU A 259 -10.76 -6.66 13.72
N VAL A 260 -10.56 -6.36 12.43
CA VAL A 260 -9.26 -5.86 11.97
C VAL A 260 -8.93 -4.47 12.50
N LEU A 261 -9.91 -3.57 12.66
CA LEU A 261 -9.67 -2.26 13.28
C LEU A 261 -9.27 -2.41 14.76
N THR A 262 -9.86 -3.37 15.48
CA THR A 262 -9.50 -3.69 16.87
C THR A 262 -8.06 -4.22 16.95
N ILE A 263 -7.70 -5.16 16.09
CA ILE A 263 -6.34 -5.72 16.01
C ILE A 263 -5.33 -4.64 15.63
N THR A 264 -5.66 -3.79 14.65
CA THR A 264 -4.82 -2.67 14.20
C THR A 264 -4.49 -1.73 15.35
N GLN A 265 -5.49 -1.35 16.15
CA GLN A 265 -5.31 -0.51 17.34
C GLN A 265 -4.38 -1.17 18.38
N GLN A 266 -4.57 -2.46 18.68
CA GLN A 266 -3.74 -3.18 19.65
C GLN A 266 -2.28 -3.34 19.19
N LEU A 267 -2.08 -3.77 17.95
CA LEU A 267 -0.74 -4.00 17.38
C LEU A 267 0.05 -2.70 17.23
N ARG A 268 -0.61 -1.59 16.86
CA ARG A 268 0.04 -0.27 16.86
C ARG A 268 0.47 0.16 18.25
N LYS A 269 -0.39 -0.05 19.25
CA LYS A 269 -0.05 0.28 20.65
C LYS A 269 1.11 -0.57 21.17
N HIS A 270 1.20 -1.83 20.75
CA HIS A 270 2.28 -2.73 21.15
C HIS A 270 3.61 -2.43 20.47
N GLY A 271 3.59 -2.04 19.19
CA GLY A 271 4.80 -1.73 18.42
C GLY A 271 5.40 -2.98 17.76
N VAL A 272 4.97 -3.26 16.53
CA VAL A 272 5.37 -4.45 15.75
C VAL A 272 6.20 -4.14 14.50
N VAL A 273 6.75 -2.93 14.42
CA VAL A 273 7.62 -2.53 13.30
C VAL A 273 8.85 -3.44 13.23
N GLY A 274 9.12 -4.00 12.04
CA GLY A 274 10.23 -4.92 11.80
C GLY A 274 10.02 -6.34 12.35
N LYS A 275 8.87 -6.63 12.95
CA LYS A 275 8.51 -7.95 13.49
C LYS A 275 7.52 -8.68 12.59
N PHE A 276 7.47 -10.00 12.72
CA PHE A 276 6.38 -10.81 12.20
C PHE A 276 5.27 -10.91 13.25
N VAL A 277 4.02 -10.98 12.81
CA VAL A 277 2.86 -11.31 13.65
C VAL A 277 2.31 -12.64 13.17
N GLU A 278 2.07 -13.56 14.09
CA GLU A 278 1.55 -14.90 13.79
C GLU A 278 0.32 -15.18 14.66
N PHE A 279 -0.80 -15.51 14.01
CA PHE A 279 -2.05 -15.79 14.69
C PHE A 279 -2.14 -17.27 15.08
N TYR A 280 -2.54 -17.52 16.33
CA TYR A 280 -2.66 -18.87 16.88
C TYR A 280 -3.82 -19.00 17.88
N GLY A 281 -4.04 -20.20 18.39
CA GLY A 281 -5.07 -20.51 19.38
C GLY A 281 -6.41 -20.94 18.75
N PRO A 282 -7.36 -21.36 19.60
CA PRO A 282 -8.60 -22.00 19.15
C PRO A 282 -9.46 -21.10 18.25
N GLY A 283 -9.41 -19.77 18.46
CA GLY A 283 -10.16 -18.80 17.67
C GLY A 283 -9.72 -18.74 16.21
N VAL A 284 -8.49 -19.15 15.87
CA VAL A 284 -8.05 -19.20 14.46
C VAL A 284 -8.96 -20.11 13.63
N THR A 285 -9.28 -21.29 14.16
CA THR A 285 -10.14 -22.28 13.47
C THR A 285 -11.58 -21.81 13.29
N ALA A 286 -12.06 -20.91 14.16
CA ALA A 286 -13.40 -20.34 14.12
C ALA A 286 -13.51 -19.12 13.19
N VAL A 287 -12.39 -18.47 12.85
CA VAL A 287 -12.37 -17.28 12.00
C VAL A 287 -12.34 -17.70 10.52
N PRO A 288 -13.36 -17.34 9.72
CA PRO A 288 -13.40 -17.63 8.28
C PRO A 288 -12.21 -17.03 7.53
N LEU A 289 -11.77 -17.68 6.45
CA LEU A 289 -10.57 -17.27 5.73
C LEU A 289 -10.64 -15.86 5.15
N ALA A 290 -11.81 -15.41 4.70
CA ALA A 290 -11.97 -14.03 4.24
C ALA A 290 -11.65 -13.00 5.34
N ASN A 291 -11.96 -13.30 6.61
CA ASN A 291 -11.63 -12.44 7.75
C ASN A 291 -10.12 -12.46 8.02
N ARG A 292 -9.47 -13.62 7.86
CA ARG A 292 -8.00 -13.76 7.96
C ARG A 292 -7.29 -12.91 6.90
N ALA A 293 -7.79 -12.91 5.66
CA ALA A 293 -7.27 -12.09 4.58
C ALA A 293 -7.46 -10.59 4.86
N THR A 294 -8.63 -10.17 5.38
CA THR A 294 -8.86 -8.79 5.84
C THR A 294 -7.84 -8.37 6.90
N ILE A 295 -7.50 -9.26 7.85
CA ILE A 295 -6.48 -8.99 8.88
C ILE A 295 -5.07 -8.90 8.29
N GLY A 296 -4.68 -9.88 7.46
CA GLY A 296 -3.38 -9.88 6.77
C GLY A 296 -3.20 -8.64 5.89
N ASN A 297 -4.26 -8.14 5.25
CA ASN A 297 -4.24 -6.94 4.42
C ASN A 297 -3.72 -5.72 5.19
N MET A 298 -4.19 -5.49 6.42
CA MET A 298 -3.86 -4.31 7.21
C MET A 298 -2.49 -4.35 7.91
N SER A 299 -1.65 -5.35 7.61
CA SER A 299 -0.29 -5.46 8.18
C SER A 299 0.53 -4.17 8.10
N PRO A 300 0.58 -3.45 6.96
CA PRO A 300 1.30 -2.19 6.86
C PRO A 300 0.71 -1.10 7.78
N GLU A 301 -0.61 -1.12 7.98
CA GLU A 301 -1.33 -0.16 8.80
C GLU A 301 -1.10 -0.37 10.30
N PHE A 302 -0.69 -1.55 10.76
CA PHE A 302 -0.15 -1.76 12.12
C PHE A 302 1.36 -1.93 12.23
N GLY A 303 2.06 -2.02 11.10
CA GLY A 303 3.52 -1.86 10.98
C GLY A 303 4.33 -3.15 10.93
N SER A 304 3.70 -4.32 11.05
CA SER A 304 4.42 -5.61 10.94
C SER A 304 4.85 -5.88 9.49
N THR A 305 5.94 -6.62 9.31
CA THR A 305 6.34 -7.09 7.97
C THR A 305 5.30 -8.06 7.39
N CYS A 306 4.73 -8.94 8.21
CA CYS A 306 3.62 -9.81 7.85
C CYS A 306 2.73 -10.09 9.07
N ALA A 307 1.47 -10.45 8.81
CA ALA A 307 0.54 -10.95 9.81
C ALA A 307 -0.14 -12.22 9.28
N ILE A 308 0.32 -13.38 9.74
CA ILE A 308 0.10 -14.67 9.07
C ILE A 308 -0.74 -15.66 9.87
N PHE A 309 -1.57 -16.39 9.14
CA PHE A 309 -2.39 -17.49 9.65
C PHE A 309 -1.85 -18.81 9.10
N PRO A 310 -1.55 -19.81 9.94
CA PRO A 310 -1.11 -21.12 9.47
C PRO A 310 -2.13 -21.83 8.57
N ILE A 311 -1.67 -22.76 7.73
CA ILE A 311 -2.54 -23.56 6.85
C ILE A 311 -3.40 -24.49 7.70
N ASP A 312 -4.72 -24.50 7.45
CA ASP A 312 -5.66 -25.41 8.11
C ASP A 312 -6.82 -25.81 7.17
N THR A 313 -7.87 -26.41 7.74
CA THR A 313 -9.07 -26.80 7.00
C THR A 313 -9.76 -25.60 6.32
N GLN A 314 -9.80 -24.42 6.95
CA GLN A 314 -10.39 -23.23 6.33
C GLN A 314 -9.62 -22.80 5.08
N THR A 315 -8.29 -22.98 5.07
CA THR A 315 -7.47 -22.79 3.86
C THR A 315 -7.91 -23.73 2.74
N ILE A 316 -8.04 -25.02 3.02
CA ILE A 316 -8.48 -26.02 2.02
C ILE A 316 -9.89 -25.75 1.53
N ASP A 317 -10.81 -25.36 2.43
CA ASP A 317 -12.20 -25.06 2.09
C ASP A 317 -12.31 -23.84 1.17
N TYR A 318 -11.51 -22.79 1.43
CA TYR A 318 -11.44 -21.63 0.54
C TYR A 318 -10.80 -21.96 -0.81
N MET A 319 -9.73 -22.75 -0.85
CA MET A 319 -9.13 -23.20 -2.12
C MET A 319 -10.15 -24.00 -2.95
N ARG A 320 -10.94 -24.86 -2.30
CA ARG A 320 -12.03 -25.59 -2.96
C ARG A 320 -13.11 -24.65 -3.48
N LEU A 321 -13.55 -23.70 -2.66
CA LEU A 321 -14.54 -22.69 -3.03
C LEU A 321 -14.08 -21.87 -4.24
N THR A 322 -12.81 -21.49 -4.29
CA THR A 322 -12.21 -20.71 -5.39
C THR A 322 -11.83 -21.56 -6.61
N GLY A 323 -12.26 -22.82 -6.66
CA GLY A 323 -12.13 -23.67 -7.84
C GLY A 323 -10.73 -24.21 -8.08
N ARG A 324 -9.87 -24.29 -7.04
CA ARG A 324 -8.56 -24.92 -7.19
C ARG A 324 -8.69 -26.43 -7.44
N PRO A 325 -7.83 -27.01 -8.29
CA PRO A 325 -7.87 -28.44 -8.61
C PRO A 325 -7.70 -29.34 -7.38
N ALA A 326 -8.41 -30.46 -7.33
CA ALA A 326 -8.34 -31.40 -6.19
C ALA A 326 -6.93 -31.94 -5.92
N GLU A 327 -6.11 -32.11 -6.96
CA GLU A 327 -4.69 -32.47 -6.86
C GLU A 327 -3.87 -31.44 -6.08
N GLN A 328 -4.15 -30.14 -6.29
CA GLN A 328 -3.46 -29.07 -5.58
C GLN A 328 -3.88 -29.02 -4.10
N LEU A 329 -5.17 -29.23 -3.81
CA LEU A 329 -5.68 -29.33 -2.44
C LEU A 329 -4.99 -30.48 -1.69
N ALA A 330 -4.91 -31.66 -2.33
CA ALA A 330 -4.23 -32.82 -1.76
C ALA A 330 -2.74 -32.56 -1.51
N LEU A 331 -2.06 -31.88 -2.45
CA LEU A 331 -0.66 -31.49 -2.29
C LEU A 331 -0.47 -30.54 -1.11
N VAL A 332 -1.29 -29.49 -1.01
CA VAL A 332 -1.19 -28.51 0.07
C VAL A 332 -1.37 -29.17 1.43
N GLU A 333 -2.39 -30.02 1.58
CA GLU A 333 -2.66 -30.72 2.84
C GLU A 333 -1.52 -31.69 3.21
N ALA A 334 -1.08 -32.53 2.27
CA ALA A 334 -0.03 -33.51 2.50
C ALA A 334 1.32 -32.82 2.83
N TYR A 335 1.68 -31.80 2.07
CA TYR A 335 2.90 -31.02 2.26
C TYR A 335 2.89 -30.29 3.60
N ALA A 336 1.80 -29.58 3.93
CA ALA A 336 1.70 -28.81 5.17
C ALA A 336 1.81 -29.72 6.40
N LYS A 337 1.16 -30.90 6.37
CA LYS A 337 1.30 -31.91 7.43
C LYS A 337 2.72 -32.47 7.52
N ARG A 338 3.34 -32.78 6.38
CA ARG A 338 4.72 -33.32 6.33
C ARG A 338 5.75 -32.35 6.91
N GLN A 339 5.57 -31.06 6.69
CA GLN A 339 6.49 -30.00 7.13
C GLN A 339 6.16 -29.40 8.50
N GLY A 340 5.10 -29.86 9.19
CA GLY A 340 4.68 -29.24 10.46
C GLY A 340 4.18 -27.80 10.31
N LEU A 341 3.62 -27.49 9.13
CA LEU A 341 2.98 -26.23 8.75
C LEU A 341 1.45 -26.28 8.89
N TRP A 342 0.86 -27.46 9.11
CA TRP A 342 -0.56 -27.59 9.42
C TRP A 342 -0.87 -27.07 10.83
N HIS A 343 -1.90 -26.21 10.97
CA HIS A 343 -2.28 -25.64 12.26
C HIS A 343 -2.76 -26.72 13.23
N ASP A 344 -2.18 -26.73 14.43
CA ASP A 344 -2.70 -27.47 15.58
C ASP A 344 -3.05 -26.46 16.69
N PRO A 345 -4.34 -26.25 17.00
CA PRO A 345 -4.75 -25.27 18.01
C PRO A 345 -4.37 -25.67 19.44
N SER A 346 -3.93 -26.91 19.67
CA SER A 346 -3.44 -27.38 20.97
C SER A 346 -1.95 -27.10 21.20
N VAL A 347 -1.21 -26.75 20.15
CA VAL A 347 0.21 -26.43 20.21
C VAL A 347 0.39 -24.91 20.26
N GLU A 348 1.14 -24.45 21.25
CA GLU A 348 1.57 -23.05 21.36
C GLU A 348 3.05 -22.98 20.96
N PRO A 349 3.38 -22.40 19.79
CA PRO A 349 4.77 -22.17 19.39
C PRO A 349 5.51 -21.21 20.34
N GLU A 350 6.83 -21.25 20.33
CA GLU A 350 7.63 -20.26 21.04
C GLU A 350 7.67 -18.95 20.26
N PHE A 351 7.10 -17.89 20.82
CA PHE A 351 7.14 -16.54 20.27
C PHE A 351 8.07 -15.63 21.06
N SER A 352 8.54 -14.56 20.43
CA SER A 352 9.30 -13.50 21.10
C SER A 352 8.45 -12.69 22.07
N GLU A 353 7.17 -12.47 21.72
CA GLU A 353 6.20 -11.65 22.44
C GLU A 353 4.80 -12.24 22.26
N TYR A 354 3.90 -12.00 23.22
CA TYR A 354 2.57 -12.58 23.24
C TYR A 354 1.50 -11.50 23.43
N LEU A 355 0.45 -11.56 22.62
CA LEU A 355 -0.77 -10.78 22.72
C LEU A 355 -1.98 -11.70 22.60
N GLU A 356 -3.13 -11.28 23.11
CA GLU A 356 -4.37 -12.02 23.01
C GLU A 356 -5.58 -11.11 22.77
N LEU A 357 -6.58 -11.64 22.07
CA LEU A 357 -7.87 -11.00 21.87
C LEU A 357 -9.00 -12.01 22.08
N ASP A 358 -9.88 -11.67 23.04
CA ASP A 358 -11.20 -12.26 23.15
C ASP A 358 -12.13 -11.65 22.09
N LEU A 359 -12.51 -12.46 21.11
CA LEU A 359 -13.36 -12.04 20.00
C LEU A 359 -14.74 -11.53 20.47
N SER A 360 -15.21 -11.95 21.65
CA SER A 360 -16.50 -11.50 22.21
C SER A 360 -16.50 -10.03 22.62
N THR A 361 -15.32 -9.43 22.78
CA THR A 361 -15.15 -8.02 23.17
C THR A 361 -15.16 -7.05 21.98
N VAL A 362 -15.16 -7.58 20.75
CA VAL A 362 -15.18 -6.76 19.52
C VAL A 362 -16.54 -6.10 19.37
N VAL A 363 -16.55 -4.77 19.22
CA VAL A 363 -17.77 -3.99 18.99
C VAL A 363 -17.74 -3.31 17.62
N PRO A 364 -18.90 -3.06 16.99
CA PRO A 364 -19.00 -2.26 15.77
C PRO A 364 -18.23 -0.95 15.91
N SER A 365 -17.43 -0.61 14.91
CA SER A 365 -16.49 0.50 14.94
C SER A 365 -16.19 1.07 13.56
N ILE A 366 -15.68 2.30 13.58
CA ILE A 366 -15.09 2.99 12.43
C ILE A 366 -13.66 3.40 12.80
N ALA A 367 -12.86 3.86 11.84
CA ALA A 367 -11.56 4.47 12.14
C ALA A 367 -11.35 5.77 11.36
N GLY A 368 -10.90 6.83 12.04
CA GLY A 368 -10.68 8.14 11.44
C GLY A 368 -10.68 9.29 12.46
N PRO A 369 -10.58 10.54 12.00
CA PRO A 369 -10.68 10.99 10.60
C PRO A 369 -9.38 10.99 9.78
N LYS A 370 -8.21 10.69 10.39
CA LYS A 370 -6.89 10.84 9.75
C LYS A 370 -6.06 9.56 9.64
N ARG A 371 -6.24 8.58 10.53
CA ARG A 371 -5.37 7.40 10.58
C ARG A 371 -6.17 6.11 10.75
N PRO A 372 -5.69 4.96 10.22
CA PRO A 372 -6.38 3.67 10.33
C PRO A 372 -6.47 3.13 11.76
N GLN A 373 -5.51 3.48 12.61
CA GLN A 373 -5.48 3.07 14.03
C GLN A 373 -6.35 3.93 14.95
N ASP A 374 -6.91 5.04 14.45
CA ASP A 374 -7.81 5.93 15.20
C ASP A 374 -9.21 5.30 15.27
N ARG A 375 -9.30 4.10 15.86
CA ARG A 375 -10.55 3.34 16.01
C ARG A 375 -11.49 4.03 17.00
N VAL A 376 -12.74 4.18 16.59
CA VAL A 376 -13.85 4.73 17.37
C VAL A 376 -14.99 3.72 17.39
N ALA A 377 -15.49 3.37 18.58
CA ALA A 377 -16.68 2.55 18.69
C ALA A 377 -17.88 3.26 18.04
N LEU A 378 -18.77 2.52 17.38
CA LEU A 378 -19.87 3.12 16.62
C LEU A 378 -20.79 4.00 17.49
N THR A 379 -20.97 3.63 18.76
CA THR A 379 -21.72 4.39 19.76
C THR A 379 -21.11 5.75 20.10
N ASP A 380 -19.81 5.92 19.84
CA ASP A 380 -19.05 7.15 20.14
C ASP A 380 -18.77 7.98 18.89
N ALA A 381 -19.16 7.51 17.69
CA ALA A 381 -18.80 8.09 16.40
C ALA A 381 -19.19 9.57 16.28
N LYS A 382 -20.41 9.94 16.67
CA LYS A 382 -20.90 11.33 16.66
C LYS A 382 -20.06 12.24 17.58
N THR A 383 -19.78 11.76 18.79
CA THR A 383 -19.02 12.50 19.80
C THR A 383 -17.58 12.70 19.36
N ALA A 384 -16.94 11.64 18.84
CA ALA A 384 -15.59 11.70 18.32
C ALA A 384 -15.48 12.64 17.10
N PHE A 385 -16.43 12.57 16.16
CA PHE A 385 -16.50 13.50 15.04
C PHE A 385 -16.60 14.95 15.51
N ARG A 386 -17.55 15.25 16.41
CA ARG A 386 -17.71 16.62 16.97
C ARG A 386 -16.47 17.10 17.70
N GLY A 387 -15.77 16.21 18.40
CA GLY A 387 -14.51 16.52 19.08
C GLY A 387 -13.36 16.82 18.13
N ALA A 388 -13.31 16.15 16.98
CA ALA A 388 -12.28 16.37 15.96
C ALA A 388 -12.56 17.59 15.06
N LEU A 389 -13.83 17.97 14.87
CA LEU A 389 -14.22 19.04 13.95
C LEU A 389 -13.49 20.39 14.14
N PRO A 390 -13.25 20.89 15.37
CA PRO A 390 -12.52 22.13 15.61
C PRO A 390 -11.12 22.19 14.97
N ASP A 391 -10.46 21.04 14.78
CA ASP A 391 -9.12 20.98 14.18
C ASP A 391 -9.12 21.20 12.66
N TYR A 392 -10.30 21.30 12.03
CA TYR A 392 -10.48 21.38 10.57
C TYR A 392 -11.20 22.64 10.10
N VAL A 393 -11.68 23.43 11.05
CA VAL A 393 -12.40 24.66 10.81
C VAL A 393 -11.58 25.78 11.42
N VAL A 394 -11.33 26.83 10.64
CA VAL A 394 -10.74 28.04 11.21
C VAL A 394 -11.83 28.65 12.08
N ALA A 395 -11.60 28.72 13.40
CA ALA A 395 -12.38 29.61 14.23
C ALA A 395 -12.09 31.01 13.68
N ASP A 396 -13.12 31.71 13.17
CA ASP A 396 -13.00 33.14 12.93
C ASP A 396 -12.38 33.72 14.19
N ALA A 397 -11.19 34.30 14.07
CA ALA A 397 -10.55 35.00 15.16
C ALA A 397 -11.63 35.93 15.74
N THR A 398 -11.92 35.78 17.02
CA THR A 398 -12.62 36.84 17.74
C THR A 398 -11.87 38.11 17.42
N ASP A 399 -12.50 39.04 16.68
CA ASP A 399 -11.93 40.34 16.38
C ASP A 399 -11.29 40.87 17.67
N GLU A 400 -10.04 41.30 17.60
CA GLU A 400 -9.32 41.88 18.75
C GLU A 400 -10.02 43.15 19.32
N GLU A 401 -11.16 43.57 18.77
CA GLU A 401 -12.08 44.54 19.36
C GLU A 401 -12.87 44.00 20.58
N GLY A 402 -12.84 42.69 20.86
CA GLY A 402 -13.52 42.09 22.01
C GLY A 402 -12.80 42.22 23.35
N GLU A 403 -11.47 42.39 23.36
CA GLU A 403 -10.67 42.44 24.60
C GLU A 403 -10.60 43.85 25.23
N GLU A 404 -10.93 44.91 24.49
CA GLU A 404 -10.97 46.30 25.01
C GLU A 404 -12.37 46.84 25.32
N SER A 405 -13.41 46.00 25.23
CA SER A 405 -14.80 46.40 25.47
C SER A 405 -15.15 46.38 26.98
N PHE A 406 -15.29 47.56 27.58
CA PHE A 406 -15.87 47.76 28.93
C PHE A 406 -17.31 47.17 29.02
N PRO A 407 -17.80 46.81 30.23
CA PRO A 407 -19.05 46.08 30.38
C PRO A 407 -20.25 47.00 30.14
N ALA A 408 -20.72 47.05 28.90
CA ALA A 408 -22.01 47.62 28.54
C ALA A 408 -22.84 46.53 27.85
N SER A 409 -24.07 46.40 28.31
CA SER A 409 -25.04 45.36 27.98
C SER A 409 -25.31 45.25 26.48
N ASP A 410 -24.60 44.34 25.81
CA ASP A 410 -25.09 43.40 24.78
C ASP A 410 -23.84 42.69 24.19
N PRO A 411 -23.76 41.34 24.20
CA PRO A 411 -22.61 40.67 23.60
C PRO A 411 -22.57 40.93 22.09
N PRO A 412 -21.40 41.25 21.50
CA PRO A 412 -21.27 41.31 20.05
C PRO A 412 -21.62 39.94 19.47
N ALA A 413 -22.37 39.95 18.35
CA ALA A 413 -22.76 38.74 17.66
C ALA A 413 -21.51 38.01 17.13
N SER A 414 -21.05 37.00 17.85
CA SER A 414 -20.10 36.01 17.33
C SER A 414 -20.70 35.40 16.06
N ASN A 415 -20.05 35.63 14.91
CA ASN A 415 -20.43 35.03 13.64
C ASN A 415 -20.13 33.53 13.55
N SER A 416 -19.47 32.92 14.56
CA SER A 416 -19.45 31.46 14.70
C SER A 416 -20.82 31.00 15.23
N ARG A 417 -21.69 30.53 14.33
CA ARG A 417 -22.99 29.95 14.71
C ARG A 417 -22.73 28.58 15.31
N THR A 418 -22.70 28.49 16.63
CA THR A 418 -22.80 27.20 17.31
C THR A 418 -24.24 26.69 17.15
N SER A 419 -24.41 25.52 16.52
CA SER A 419 -25.70 24.84 16.37
C SER A 419 -25.60 23.48 17.05
N ASN A 420 -26.54 23.17 17.96
CA ASN A 420 -26.56 21.93 18.73
C ASN A 420 -25.23 21.58 19.41
N GLY A 421 -24.47 22.58 19.86
CA GLY A 421 -23.20 22.40 20.57
C GLY A 421 -21.99 22.05 19.70
N ARG A 422 -22.03 22.32 18.37
CA ARG A 422 -20.87 22.21 17.48
C ARG A 422 -20.74 23.43 16.56
N VAL A 423 -19.55 23.60 15.97
CA VAL A 423 -19.34 24.55 14.86
C VAL A 423 -20.19 24.13 13.67
N ALA A 424 -20.91 25.08 13.07
CA ALA A 424 -21.79 24.84 11.93
C ALA A 424 -21.68 26.00 10.93
N LYS A 425 -21.69 25.66 9.65
CA LYS A 425 -21.78 26.59 8.52
C LYS A 425 -22.74 26.05 7.44
N PRO A 426 -24.04 25.99 7.76
CA PRO A 426 -25.12 25.75 6.79
C PRO A 426 -24.92 26.47 5.45
N THR A 427 -24.81 25.71 4.37
CA THR A 427 -24.54 26.22 3.02
C THR A 427 -25.58 25.64 2.06
N ALA A 428 -26.40 26.52 1.46
CA ALA A 428 -27.40 26.10 0.49
C ALA A 428 -26.74 25.68 -0.83
N VAL A 429 -27.13 24.51 -1.36
CA VAL A 429 -26.63 23.97 -2.63
C VAL A 429 -27.83 23.59 -3.49
N THR A 430 -27.76 23.88 -4.78
CA THR A 430 -28.73 23.40 -5.77
C THR A 430 -27.99 22.68 -6.88
N LEU A 431 -28.30 21.41 -7.08
CA LEU A 431 -27.70 20.60 -8.14
C LEU A 431 -28.25 20.98 -9.53
N ALA A 432 -27.56 20.58 -10.59
CA ALA A 432 -27.98 20.78 -11.98
C ALA A 432 -29.41 20.29 -12.31
N ASP A 433 -29.93 19.29 -11.57
CA ASP A 433 -31.29 18.77 -11.75
C ASP A 433 -32.39 19.58 -11.03
N GLY A 434 -32.01 20.64 -10.32
CA GLY A 434 -32.90 21.52 -9.55
C GLY A 434 -33.13 21.07 -8.11
N THR A 435 -32.52 19.97 -7.65
CA THR A 435 -32.61 19.54 -6.25
C THR A 435 -31.84 20.48 -5.33
N SER A 436 -32.53 21.10 -4.36
CA SER A 436 -31.92 21.99 -3.36
C SER A 436 -31.87 21.34 -1.98
N PHE A 437 -30.76 21.55 -1.26
CA PHE A 437 -30.55 21.10 0.11
C PHE A 437 -29.53 22.00 0.82
N GLU A 438 -29.32 21.75 2.10
CA GLU A 438 -28.30 22.40 2.92
C GLU A 438 -27.17 21.42 3.22
N LEU A 439 -25.93 21.84 2.98
CA LEU A 439 -24.71 21.14 3.32
C LEU A 439 -24.05 21.82 4.53
N ASP A 440 -23.44 21.04 5.42
CA ASP A 440 -22.74 21.55 6.60
C ASP A 440 -21.52 20.68 6.90
N HIS A 441 -20.68 21.10 7.84
CA HIS A 441 -19.61 20.28 8.39
C HIS A 441 -20.11 18.90 8.80
N GLY A 442 -19.32 17.87 8.47
CA GLY A 442 -19.69 16.48 8.73
C GLY A 442 -20.56 15.83 7.67
N ALA A 443 -21.03 16.56 6.64
CA ALA A 443 -21.75 15.95 5.54
C ALA A 443 -20.89 14.86 4.85
N VAL A 444 -21.47 13.67 4.70
CA VAL A 444 -20.84 12.56 3.97
C VAL A 444 -21.04 12.83 2.49
N VAL A 445 -19.99 13.26 1.80
CA VAL A 445 -20.04 13.57 0.35
C VAL A 445 -19.56 12.40 -0.50
N ILE A 446 -18.83 11.44 0.07
CA ILE A 446 -18.44 10.19 -0.59
C ILE A 446 -18.78 9.01 0.32
N ALA A 447 -19.48 8.02 -0.23
CA ALA A 447 -19.69 6.72 0.39
C ALA A 447 -19.28 5.61 -0.59
N SER A 448 -18.18 4.91 -0.31
CA SER A 448 -17.57 3.99 -1.29
C SER A 448 -17.39 2.57 -0.74
N ILE A 449 -18.05 1.61 -1.38
CA ILE A 449 -17.73 0.19 -1.20
C ILE A 449 -16.60 -0.12 -2.18
N THR A 450 -15.38 -0.22 -1.65
CA THR A 450 -14.12 -0.31 -2.39
C THR A 450 -13.11 -1.18 -1.62
N SER A 451 -11.90 -1.31 -2.16
CA SER A 451 -10.74 -2.02 -1.61
C SER A 451 -10.84 -3.55 -1.60
N CYS A 452 -9.73 -4.20 -1.94
CA CYS A 452 -9.54 -5.64 -1.72
C CYS A 452 -9.71 -6.06 -0.25
N THR A 453 -9.49 -5.15 0.71
CA THR A 453 -9.61 -5.42 2.16
C THR A 453 -10.96 -6.02 2.54
N ASN A 454 -12.06 -5.48 1.97
CA ASN A 454 -13.42 -5.86 2.32
C ASN A 454 -14.18 -6.47 1.13
N THR A 455 -13.86 -6.11 -0.12
CA THR A 455 -14.59 -6.63 -1.30
C THR A 455 -14.27 -8.10 -1.62
N SER A 456 -13.17 -8.61 -1.08
CA SER A 456 -12.83 -10.04 -1.08
C SER A 456 -13.59 -10.88 -0.05
N ASN A 457 -14.39 -10.23 0.81
CA ASN A 457 -15.09 -10.86 1.91
C ASN A 457 -16.60 -10.90 1.67
N PRO A 458 -17.15 -12.06 1.27
CA PRO A 458 -18.58 -12.20 1.01
C PRO A 458 -19.49 -11.84 2.17
N GLN A 459 -19.06 -12.03 3.43
CA GLN A 459 -19.90 -11.75 4.61
C GLN A 459 -20.31 -10.27 4.67
N VAL A 460 -19.33 -9.38 4.53
CA VAL A 460 -19.61 -7.94 4.59
C VAL A 460 -20.22 -7.40 3.29
N MET A 461 -19.90 -8.02 2.15
CA MET A 461 -20.46 -7.63 0.85
C MET A 461 -21.95 -8.01 0.75
N ILE A 462 -22.30 -9.28 1.01
CA ILE A 462 -23.70 -9.71 1.09
C ILE A 462 -24.43 -8.96 2.21
N GLY A 463 -23.78 -8.73 3.35
CA GLY A 463 -24.34 -7.91 4.43
C GLY A 463 -24.72 -6.50 3.97
N ALA A 464 -23.87 -5.83 3.18
CA ALA A 464 -24.16 -4.49 2.67
C ALA A 464 -25.36 -4.49 1.71
N ALA A 465 -25.42 -5.49 0.83
CA ALA A 465 -26.48 -5.61 -0.16
C ALA A 465 -27.84 -6.02 0.47
N LEU A 466 -27.82 -6.84 1.52
CA LEU A 466 -29.02 -7.15 2.33
C LEU A 466 -29.49 -5.95 3.14
N LEU A 467 -28.58 -5.16 3.71
CA LEU A 467 -28.92 -3.89 4.36
C LEU A 467 -29.56 -2.93 3.35
N ALA A 468 -28.98 -2.81 2.14
CA ALA A 468 -29.55 -2.00 1.06
C ALA A 468 -30.97 -2.48 0.67
N LYS A 469 -31.17 -3.80 0.56
CA LYS A 469 -32.49 -4.40 0.30
C LYS A 469 -33.51 -3.98 1.35
N LYS A 470 -33.21 -4.20 2.63
CA LYS A 470 -34.11 -3.84 3.73
C LYS A 470 -34.37 -2.33 3.81
N ALA A 471 -33.35 -1.50 3.57
CA ALA A 471 -33.50 -0.05 3.53
C ALA A 471 -34.48 0.39 2.42
N VAL A 472 -34.30 -0.11 1.20
CA VAL A 472 -35.16 0.20 0.05
C VAL A 472 -36.58 -0.31 0.26
N GLU A 473 -36.76 -1.52 0.82
CA GLU A 473 -38.09 -2.08 1.14
C GLU A 473 -38.82 -1.27 2.22
N ARG A 474 -38.07 -0.57 3.08
CA ARG A 474 -38.59 0.42 4.04
C ARG A 474 -38.73 1.83 3.45
N GLY A 475 -38.47 2.04 2.17
CA GLY A 475 -38.63 3.34 1.50
C GLY A 475 -37.49 4.33 1.72
N LEU A 476 -36.36 3.90 2.28
CA LEU A 476 -35.18 4.75 2.45
C LEU A 476 -34.41 4.90 1.13
N THR A 477 -33.75 6.05 0.99
CA THR A 477 -32.81 6.35 -0.10
C THR A 477 -31.57 7.05 0.45
N ARG A 478 -30.46 7.07 -0.32
CA ARG A 478 -29.29 7.87 0.01
C ARG A 478 -29.61 9.37 -0.05
N LYS A 479 -28.84 10.20 0.65
CA LYS A 479 -28.94 11.65 0.46
C LYS A 479 -28.43 12.07 -0.93
N PRO A 480 -29.02 13.11 -1.55
CA PRO A 480 -28.73 13.48 -2.94
C PRO A 480 -27.27 13.92 -3.16
N TRP A 481 -26.65 14.55 -2.15
CA TRP A 481 -25.26 15.01 -2.20
C TRP A 481 -24.20 13.90 -2.11
N VAL A 482 -24.58 12.68 -1.75
CA VAL A 482 -23.61 11.60 -1.52
C VAL A 482 -23.21 10.94 -2.84
N LYS A 483 -21.94 11.09 -3.22
CA LYS A 483 -21.31 10.28 -4.27
C LYS A 483 -21.15 8.84 -3.78
N THR A 484 -21.99 7.94 -4.30
CA THR A 484 -21.97 6.50 -4.01
C THR A 484 -21.25 5.73 -5.11
N THR A 485 -20.41 4.78 -4.73
CA THR A 485 -19.63 3.96 -5.68
C THR A 485 -19.50 2.53 -5.18
N LEU A 486 -19.61 1.57 -6.10
CA LEU A 486 -19.31 0.15 -5.89
C LEU A 486 -18.15 -0.24 -6.80
N ALA A 487 -17.01 -0.59 -6.20
CA ALA A 487 -15.81 -1.02 -6.91
C ALA A 487 -15.29 -2.36 -6.33
N PRO A 488 -15.85 -3.49 -6.78
CA PRO A 488 -15.43 -4.81 -6.31
C PRO A 488 -14.03 -5.18 -6.77
N GLY A 489 -13.32 -6.00 -6.00
CA GLY A 489 -12.00 -6.49 -6.39
C GLY A 489 -12.01 -7.73 -7.28
N SER A 490 -13.16 -8.27 -7.67
CA SER A 490 -13.29 -9.24 -8.77
C SER A 490 -14.70 -9.24 -9.36
N GLN A 491 -14.84 -9.78 -10.56
CA GLN A 491 -16.14 -9.95 -11.24
C GLN A 491 -17.07 -10.92 -10.50
N VAL A 492 -16.51 -11.87 -9.73
CA VAL A 492 -17.26 -12.85 -8.93
C VAL A 492 -18.21 -12.16 -7.94
N VAL A 493 -17.83 -10.98 -7.43
CA VAL A 493 -18.68 -10.19 -6.53
C VAL A 493 -19.99 -9.78 -7.19
N THR A 494 -19.91 -9.27 -8.41
CA THR A 494 -21.08 -8.86 -9.18
C THR A 494 -21.94 -10.08 -9.54
N ASP A 495 -21.32 -11.21 -9.86
CA ASP A 495 -22.02 -12.45 -10.19
C ASP A 495 -22.87 -12.97 -9.03
N TYR A 496 -22.33 -13.00 -7.80
CA TYR A 496 -23.13 -13.46 -6.66
C TYR A 496 -24.20 -12.43 -6.26
N TYR A 497 -23.99 -11.13 -6.44
CA TYR A 497 -25.05 -10.14 -6.21
C TYR A 497 -26.20 -10.29 -7.20
N ASN A 498 -25.89 -10.54 -8.47
CA ASN A 498 -26.88 -10.79 -9.51
C ASN A 498 -27.65 -12.08 -9.22
N LYS A 499 -26.95 -13.17 -8.89
CA LYS A 499 -27.59 -14.45 -8.57
C LYS A 499 -28.47 -14.37 -7.31
N ALA A 500 -28.06 -13.61 -6.29
CA ALA A 500 -28.87 -13.36 -5.10
C ALA A 500 -30.02 -12.35 -5.31
N GLY A 501 -30.11 -11.72 -6.49
CA GLY A 501 -31.12 -10.69 -6.78
C GLY A 501 -30.91 -9.39 -5.97
N LEU A 502 -29.69 -9.10 -5.53
CA LEU A 502 -29.39 -7.97 -4.64
C LEU A 502 -28.93 -6.71 -5.38
N THR A 503 -28.39 -6.83 -6.60
CA THR A 503 -27.92 -5.70 -7.43
C THR A 503 -28.93 -4.56 -7.55
N PRO A 504 -30.23 -4.80 -7.86
CA PRO A 504 -31.19 -3.72 -8.03
C PRO A 504 -31.39 -2.85 -6.78
N TYR A 505 -31.13 -3.38 -5.59
CA TYR A 505 -31.27 -2.64 -4.33
C TYR A 505 -30.07 -1.74 -4.05
N LEU A 506 -28.86 -2.21 -4.37
CA LEU A 506 -27.65 -1.38 -4.34
C LEU A 506 -27.77 -0.21 -5.32
N GLU A 507 -28.23 -0.48 -6.54
CA GLU A 507 -28.43 0.53 -7.58
C GLU A 507 -29.47 1.58 -7.18
N LYS A 508 -30.59 1.19 -6.56
CA LYS A 508 -31.59 2.14 -6.03
C LYS A 508 -31.02 3.09 -4.97
N LEU A 509 -29.98 2.67 -4.25
CA LEU A 509 -29.23 3.53 -3.32
C LEU A 509 -28.05 4.24 -3.98
N GLY A 510 -27.87 4.12 -5.30
CA GLY A 510 -26.80 4.76 -6.08
C GLY A 510 -25.48 4.00 -6.13
N PHE A 511 -25.37 2.83 -5.48
CA PHE A 511 -24.17 1.98 -5.52
C PHE A 511 -24.09 1.18 -6.82
N HIS A 512 -23.98 1.88 -7.94
CA HIS A 512 -23.69 1.29 -9.23
C HIS A 512 -22.21 0.88 -9.34
N LEU A 513 -21.97 -0.17 -10.11
CA LEU A 513 -20.62 -0.61 -10.46
C LEU A 513 -19.90 0.52 -11.21
N VAL A 514 -18.74 0.93 -10.70
CA VAL A 514 -17.89 1.96 -11.33
C VAL A 514 -16.62 1.40 -11.97
N GLY A 515 -16.19 0.20 -11.57
CA GLY A 515 -14.94 -0.42 -12.03
C GLY A 515 -14.55 -1.62 -11.18
N TYR A 516 -13.76 -2.53 -11.75
CA TYR A 516 -13.08 -3.61 -11.03
C TYR A 516 -11.62 -3.20 -10.78
N GLY A 517 -11.39 -2.37 -9.77
CA GLY A 517 -10.09 -1.78 -9.47
C GLY A 517 -10.07 -0.96 -8.19
N CYS A 518 -8.88 -0.48 -7.82
CA CYS A 518 -8.64 0.19 -6.53
C CYS A 518 -9.48 1.46 -6.32
N THR A 519 -9.77 2.22 -7.39
CA THR A 519 -10.69 3.39 -7.38
C THR A 519 -10.50 4.29 -6.14
N THR A 520 -11.54 4.52 -5.35
CA THR A 520 -11.53 5.38 -4.16
C THR A 520 -10.50 4.95 -3.12
N CYS A 521 -10.19 3.66 -2.98
CA CYS A 521 -9.21 3.17 -2.01
C CYS A 521 -7.81 3.77 -2.22
N ILE A 522 -7.41 3.99 -3.48
CA ILE A 522 -6.11 4.57 -3.83
C ILE A 522 -6.17 6.10 -4.03
N GLY A 523 -7.35 6.71 -3.89
CA GLY A 523 -7.59 8.13 -4.17
C GLY A 523 -8.11 8.43 -5.58
N ASN A 524 -8.31 7.40 -6.41
CA ASN A 524 -8.95 7.52 -7.73
C ASN A 524 -10.48 7.65 -7.58
N SER A 525 -10.92 8.52 -6.68
CA SER A 525 -12.32 8.75 -6.35
C SER A 525 -13.05 9.57 -7.41
N GLY A 526 -12.34 10.23 -8.34
CA GLY A 526 -12.92 11.12 -9.34
C GLY A 526 -13.52 12.41 -8.73
N PRO A 527 -14.06 13.33 -9.55
CA PRO A 527 -14.62 14.59 -9.06
C PRO A 527 -15.91 14.37 -8.23
N LEU A 528 -16.19 15.28 -7.30
CA LEU A 528 -17.53 15.43 -6.73
C LEU A 528 -18.47 16.05 -7.77
N PHE A 529 -19.74 16.24 -7.42
CA PHE A 529 -20.62 17.13 -8.18
C PHE A 529 -20.04 18.55 -8.15
N ASP A 530 -20.03 19.25 -9.29
CA ASP A 530 -19.41 20.56 -9.42
C ASP A 530 -19.98 21.57 -8.39
N GLU A 531 -21.29 21.55 -8.17
CA GLU A 531 -21.96 22.44 -7.23
C GLU A 531 -21.62 22.14 -5.77
N ILE A 532 -21.36 20.86 -5.45
CA ILE A 532 -20.90 20.46 -4.11
C ILE A 532 -19.45 20.86 -3.92
N SER A 533 -18.60 20.58 -4.91
CA SER A 533 -17.18 20.98 -4.86
C SER A 533 -17.05 22.50 -4.69
N ALA A 534 -17.81 23.28 -5.45
CA ALA A 534 -17.86 24.74 -5.31
C ALA A 534 -18.30 25.16 -3.90
N ALA A 535 -19.43 24.62 -3.41
CA ALA A 535 -19.93 24.97 -2.08
C ALA A 535 -18.96 24.59 -0.95
N VAL A 536 -18.32 23.42 -1.04
CA VAL A 536 -17.32 22.96 -0.07
C VAL A 536 -16.12 23.89 -0.03
N ASN A 537 -15.60 24.28 -1.19
CA ASN A 537 -14.44 25.15 -1.29
C ASN A 537 -14.75 26.61 -0.89
N GLU A 538 -15.89 27.16 -1.34
CA GLU A 538 -16.30 28.54 -1.02
C GLU A 538 -16.64 28.73 0.47
N ALA A 539 -17.30 27.75 1.08
CA ALA A 539 -17.65 27.80 2.50
C ALA A 539 -16.58 27.15 3.41
N ASP A 540 -15.49 26.62 2.86
CA ASP A 540 -14.43 25.92 3.58
C ASP A 540 -14.95 24.75 4.47
N LEU A 541 -15.90 23.98 3.96
CA LEU A 541 -16.57 22.93 4.73
C LEU A 541 -15.66 21.73 5.01
N ALA A 542 -15.54 21.34 6.28
CA ALA A 542 -15.02 20.02 6.68
C ALA A 542 -16.01 18.89 6.36
N VAL A 543 -16.09 18.49 5.09
CA VAL A 543 -16.89 17.34 4.61
C VAL A 543 -16.14 16.02 4.73
N VAL A 544 -16.89 14.93 4.61
CA VAL A 544 -16.44 13.58 4.99
C VAL A 544 -16.54 12.57 3.84
N SER A 545 -15.56 11.66 3.76
CA SER A 545 -15.72 10.39 3.06
C SER A 545 -15.84 9.22 4.04
N VAL A 546 -16.70 8.25 3.71
CA VAL A 546 -16.80 6.97 4.41
C VAL A 546 -16.54 5.86 3.40
N LEU A 547 -15.54 5.01 3.64
CA LEU A 547 -15.13 4.00 2.68
C LEU A 547 -14.76 2.68 3.35
N SER A 548 -14.94 1.58 2.64
CA SER A 548 -14.48 0.25 3.08
C SER A 548 -13.01 -0.04 2.74
N GLY A 549 -12.18 1.00 2.76
CA GLY A 549 -10.75 0.94 2.50
C GLY A 549 -9.92 0.53 3.72
N ASN A 550 -8.60 0.73 3.60
CA ASN A 550 -7.61 0.50 4.67
C ASN A 550 -6.83 1.76 5.05
N ARG A 551 -6.89 2.84 4.25
CA ARG A 551 -6.20 4.11 4.50
C ARG A 551 -7.15 5.30 4.40
N ASN A 552 -6.97 6.25 5.30
CA ASN A 552 -7.83 7.44 5.46
C ASN A 552 -7.00 8.70 5.78
N PHE A 553 -5.74 8.74 5.35
CA PHE A 553 -4.87 9.91 5.51
C PHE A 553 -5.47 11.15 4.82
N GLU A 554 -5.20 12.32 5.38
CA GLU A 554 -5.66 13.59 4.81
C GLU A 554 -5.11 13.79 3.39
N GLY A 555 -5.95 14.28 2.48
CA GLY A 555 -5.58 14.51 1.07
C GLY A 555 -5.43 13.24 0.22
N ARG A 556 -5.66 12.04 0.79
CA ARG A 556 -5.52 10.76 0.07
C ARG A 556 -6.74 10.41 -0.79
N ILE A 557 -7.95 10.60 -0.26
CA ILE A 557 -9.17 10.04 -0.86
C ILE A 557 -9.72 10.94 -1.96
N ASN A 558 -9.87 12.23 -1.68
CA ASN A 558 -10.38 13.23 -2.61
C ASN A 558 -9.88 14.62 -2.17
N PRO A 559 -9.52 15.53 -3.09
CA PRO A 559 -9.01 16.85 -2.74
C PRO A 559 -10.01 17.74 -1.97
N ASP A 560 -11.32 17.55 -2.16
CA ASP A 560 -12.36 18.34 -1.49
C ASP A 560 -12.68 17.82 -0.08
N VAL A 561 -12.12 16.67 0.33
CA VAL A 561 -12.49 15.99 1.58
C VAL A 561 -11.39 16.12 2.62
N LYS A 562 -11.71 16.74 3.76
CA LYS A 562 -10.80 16.94 4.90
C LYS A 562 -10.78 15.77 5.90
N MET A 563 -11.89 15.03 6.02
CA MET A 563 -12.05 13.96 7.03
C MET A 563 -12.45 12.64 6.35
N ASN A 564 -11.79 11.53 6.70
CA ASN A 564 -12.02 10.24 6.06
C ASN A 564 -12.19 9.12 7.11
N TYR A 565 -13.23 8.29 6.97
CA TYR A 565 -13.51 7.20 7.90
C TYR A 565 -13.53 5.84 7.20
N LEU A 566 -12.79 4.89 7.77
CA LEU A 566 -12.84 3.49 7.41
C LEU A 566 -14.02 2.83 8.12
N ALA A 567 -14.86 2.11 7.38
CA ALA A 567 -16.03 1.42 7.91
C ALA A 567 -16.32 0.13 7.14
N SER A 568 -17.08 -0.78 7.73
CA SER A 568 -17.54 -1.98 7.01
C SER A 568 -18.48 -1.59 5.85
N PRO A 569 -18.52 -2.37 4.75
CA PRO A 569 -19.45 -2.12 3.64
C PRO A 569 -20.92 -1.85 4.06
N PRO A 570 -21.53 -2.57 5.04
CA PRO A 570 -22.87 -2.23 5.52
C PRO A 570 -22.95 -0.84 6.18
N LEU A 571 -21.93 -0.44 6.94
CA LEU A 571 -21.87 0.90 7.54
C LEU A 571 -21.66 1.99 6.48
N VAL A 572 -20.94 1.73 5.40
CA VAL A 572 -20.85 2.65 4.25
C VAL A 572 -22.25 2.94 3.68
N VAL A 573 -23.08 1.91 3.51
CA VAL A 573 -24.47 2.08 3.06
C VAL A 573 -25.29 2.88 4.08
N ALA A 574 -25.16 2.58 5.38
CA ALA A 574 -25.86 3.30 6.44
C ALA A 574 -25.51 4.81 6.46
N TYR A 575 -24.22 5.15 6.35
CA TYR A 575 -23.77 6.54 6.29
C TYR A 575 -24.15 7.24 4.97
N ALA A 576 -24.33 6.52 3.87
CA ALA A 576 -24.88 7.09 2.63
C ALA A 576 -26.37 7.48 2.78
N ILE A 577 -27.14 6.69 3.53
CA ILE A 577 -28.55 6.96 3.85
C ILE A 577 -28.66 8.14 4.83
N ALA A 578 -27.86 8.13 5.89
CA ALA A 578 -27.83 9.23 6.86
C ALA A 578 -27.32 10.55 6.23
N GLY A 579 -26.25 10.47 5.42
CA GLY A 579 -25.61 11.58 4.73
C GLY A 579 -24.77 12.50 5.61
N THR A 580 -24.52 12.14 6.87
CA THR A 580 -23.73 12.94 7.82
C THR A 580 -23.01 12.04 8.84
N MET A 581 -21.86 12.50 9.34
CA MET A 581 -21.18 11.94 10.52
C MET A 581 -21.76 12.46 11.84
N ASP A 582 -22.57 13.52 11.80
CA ASP A 582 -23.20 14.09 12.99
C ASP A 582 -24.48 13.32 13.41
N ILE A 583 -24.38 11.99 13.46
CA ILE A 583 -25.48 11.06 13.74
C ILE A 583 -25.00 9.95 14.68
N ASP A 584 -25.83 9.59 15.66
CA ASP A 584 -25.61 8.40 16.47
C ASP A 584 -26.39 7.24 15.84
N LEU A 585 -25.73 6.43 15.00
CA LEU A 585 -26.37 5.31 14.31
C LEU A 585 -26.97 4.24 15.24
N SER A 586 -26.61 4.24 16.53
CA SER A 586 -27.16 3.32 17.52
C SER A 586 -28.50 3.78 18.11
N ARG A 587 -28.85 5.07 17.94
CA ARG A 587 -30.04 5.69 18.57
C ARG A 587 -30.90 6.50 17.59
N ASP A 588 -30.27 7.29 16.73
CA ASP A 588 -30.94 8.17 15.79
C ASP A 588 -31.51 7.35 14.61
N PRO A 589 -32.69 7.71 14.06
CA PRO A 589 -33.21 7.06 12.87
C PRO A 589 -32.36 7.42 11.64
N LEU A 590 -32.17 6.46 10.74
CA LEU A 590 -31.54 6.67 9.43
C LEU A 590 -32.43 7.50 8.50
N GLY A 591 -33.75 7.36 8.67
CA GLY A 591 -34.78 8.07 7.93
C GLY A 591 -36.16 7.61 8.36
N TYR A 592 -37.16 7.90 7.53
CA TYR A 592 -38.55 7.55 7.81
C TYR A 592 -39.11 6.74 6.65
N ASP A 593 -39.93 5.75 6.97
CA ASP A 593 -40.62 4.96 5.95
C ASP A 593 -41.74 5.75 5.25
N SER A 594 -42.39 5.14 4.26
CA SER A 594 -43.50 5.75 3.52
C SER A 594 -44.71 6.11 4.39
N SER A 595 -44.80 5.56 5.61
CA SER A 595 -45.85 5.85 6.59
C SER A 595 -45.41 6.88 7.64
N GLY A 596 -44.17 7.38 7.55
CA GLY A 596 -43.60 8.35 8.48
C GLY A 596 -43.04 7.73 9.76
N ASN A 597 -42.89 6.41 9.86
CA ASN A 597 -42.28 5.78 11.03
C ASN A 597 -40.75 5.88 10.96
N PRO A 598 -40.06 6.12 12.09
CA PRO A 598 -38.60 6.12 12.12
C PRO A 598 -38.07 4.71 11.80
N VAL A 599 -37.03 4.65 10.97
CA VAL A 599 -36.29 3.42 10.66
C VAL A 599 -34.89 3.55 11.23
N HIS A 600 -34.55 2.70 12.20
CA HIS A 600 -33.24 2.67 12.84
C HIS A 600 -32.32 1.65 12.16
N LEU A 601 -31.00 1.77 12.38
CA LEU A 601 -30.03 0.82 11.84
C LEU A 601 -30.35 -0.63 12.24
N ALA A 602 -30.77 -0.85 13.49
CA ALA A 602 -31.12 -2.16 14.01
C ALA A 602 -32.31 -2.81 13.28
N ASP A 603 -33.22 -2.02 12.69
CA ASP A 603 -34.39 -2.53 11.97
C ASP A 603 -34.03 -3.16 10.61
N ILE A 604 -32.89 -2.76 10.05
CA ILE A 604 -32.44 -3.13 8.71
C ILE A 604 -31.08 -3.84 8.70
N TRP A 605 -30.45 -4.04 9.86
CA TRP A 605 -29.20 -4.78 9.93
C TRP A 605 -29.45 -6.28 9.68
N PRO A 606 -28.74 -6.91 8.72
CA PRO A 606 -28.94 -8.33 8.44
C PRO A 606 -28.38 -9.21 9.57
N SER A 607 -29.08 -10.30 9.86
CA SER A 607 -28.58 -11.27 10.84
C SER A 607 -27.46 -12.14 10.24
N PRO A 608 -26.54 -12.69 11.06
CA PRO A 608 -25.50 -13.61 10.57
C PRO A 608 -26.08 -14.79 9.79
N ALA A 609 -27.17 -15.39 10.27
CA ALA A 609 -27.84 -16.52 9.60
C ALA A 609 -28.40 -16.16 8.21
N GLU A 610 -28.91 -14.94 8.04
CA GLU A 610 -29.42 -14.44 6.75
C GLU A 610 -28.28 -14.24 5.73
N VAL A 611 -27.13 -13.71 6.21
CA VAL A 611 -25.92 -13.54 5.40
C VAL A 611 -25.37 -14.91 4.96
N GLU A 612 -25.22 -15.84 5.90
CA GLU A 612 -24.69 -17.19 5.64
C GLU A 612 -25.58 -17.98 4.66
N ALA A 613 -26.90 -17.94 4.85
CA ALA A 613 -27.85 -18.59 3.94
C ALA A 613 -27.74 -18.04 2.52
N THR A 614 -27.63 -16.71 2.38
CA THR A 614 -27.49 -16.04 1.08
C THR A 614 -26.15 -16.40 0.43
N ILE A 615 -25.05 -16.47 1.19
CA ILE A 615 -23.74 -16.91 0.68
C ILE A 615 -23.81 -18.34 0.16
N ALA A 616 -24.40 -19.26 0.94
CA ALA A 616 -24.50 -20.67 0.57
C ALA A 616 -25.35 -20.90 -0.70
N GLU A 617 -26.37 -20.06 -0.92
CA GLU A 617 -27.21 -20.12 -2.13
C GLU A 617 -26.53 -19.47 -3.34
N ALA A 618 -25.90 -18.31 -3.15
CA ALA A 618 -25.40 -17.49 -4.24
C ALA A 618 -24.01 -17.93 -4.71
N ILE A 619 -23.07 -18.22 -3.82
CA ILE A 619 -21.66 -18.39 -4.18
C ILE A 619 -21.37 -19.84 -4.53
N THR A 620 -20.76 -20.07 -5.69
CA THR A 620 -20.41 -21.42 -6.18
C THR A 620 -19.01 -21.45 -6.75
N SER A 621 -18.35 -22.61 -6.67
CA SER A 621 -17.01 -22.81 -7.24
C SER A 621 -16.93 -22.60 -8.75
N ASP A 622 -18.04 -22.84 -9.45
CA ASP A 622 -18.17 -22.58 -10.89
C ASP A 622 -18.01 -21.09 -11.25
N MET A 623 -18.43 -20.17 -10.37
CA MET A 623 -18.24 -18.72 -10.60
C MET A 623 -16.77 -18.35 -10.67
N PHE A 624 -15.95 -18.87 -9.75
CA PHE A 624 -14.51 -18.64 -9.76
C PHE A 624 -13.85 -19.32 -10.96
N SER A 625 -14.22 -20.57 -11.23
CA SER A 625 -13.66 -21.33 -12.35
C SER A 625 -13.91 -20.63 -13.70
N LYS A 626 -15.12 -20.11 -13.91
CA LYS A 626 -15.49 -19.35 -15.13
C LYS A 626 -14.87 -17.95 -15.15
N GLY A 627 -14.90 -17.23 -14.03
CA GLY A 627 -14.36 -15.87 -13.93
C GLY A 627 -12.85 -15.79 -14.16
N TYR A 628 -12.12 -16.87 -13.83
CA TYR A 628 -10.65 -16.88 -13.91
C TYR A 628 -10.06 -17.73 -15.06
N VAL A 629 -10.87 -18.46 -15.85
CA VAL A 629 -10.36 -19.32 -16.94
C VAL A 629 -9.52 -18.56 -17.96
N ASP A 630 -9.91 -17.31 -18.25
CA ASP A 630 -9.31 -16.44 -19.25
C ASP A 630 -8.67 -15.19 -18.60
N VAL A 631 -8.25 -15.29 -17.32
CA VAL A 631 -7.75 -14.14 -16.52
C VAL A 631 -6.60 -13.37 -17.19
N PHE A 632 -5.77 -14.02 -18.01
CA PHE A 632 -4.65 -13.38 -18.73
C PHE A 632 -4.99 -12.97 -20.18
N ARG A 633 -6.18 -13.33 -20.68
CA ARG A 633 -6.55 -13.16 -22.09
C ARG A 633 -6.96 -11.73 -22.41
N GLY A 634 -7.73 -11.12 -21.51
CA GLY A 634 -8.29 -9.77 -21.66
C GLY A 634 -9.39 -9.64 -22.71
N ASP A 635 -10.03 -8.47 -22.69
CA ASP A 635 -11.08 -8.11 -23.63
C ASP A 635 -10.53 -7.87 -25.05
N GLU A 636 -11.41 -7.47 -25.97
CA GLU A 636 -10.99 -7.13 -27.34
C GLU A 636 -10.07 -5.90 -27.39
N ARG A 637 -10.30 -4.89 -26.52
CA ARG A 637 -9.52 -3.65 -26.48
C ARG A 637 -8.07 -3.93 -26.10
N TRP A 638 -7.83 -4.75 -25.07
CA TRP A 638 -6.52 -5.22 -24.65
C TRP A 638 -5.81 -5.99 -25.78
N ARG A 639 -6.51 -6.96 -26.39
CA ARG A 639 -5.96 -7.82 -27.44
C ARG A 639 -5.71 -7.10 -28.77
N SER A 640 -6.37 -5.97 -29.02
CA SER A 640 -6.16 -5.16 -30.22
C SER A 640 -5.04 -4.12 -30.10
N LEU A 641 -4.46 -3.91 -28.91
CA LEU A 641 -3.34 -2.96 -28.75
C LEU A 641 -2.16 -3.32 -29.67
N PRO A 642 -1.59 -2.38 -30.43
CA PRO A 642 -0.35 -2.63 -31.16
C PRO A 642 0.78 -2.86 -30.16
N THR A 643 1.63 -3.85 -30.41
CA THR A 643 2.82 -4.13 -29.61
C THR A 643 4.06 -4.13 -30.51
N PRO A 644 5.12 -3.39 -30.16
CA PRO A 644 6.40 -3.49 -30.85
C PRO A 644 6.94 -4.92 -30.80
N ALA A 645 7.70 -5.33 -31.83
CA ALA A 645 8.42 -6.60 -31.83
C ALA A 645 9.89 -6.39 -31.42
N GLY A 646 10.48 -7.39 -30.75
CA GLY A 646 11.91 -7.44 -30.41
C GLY A 646 12.20 -7.41 -28.91
N ASP A 647 13.45 -7.76 -28.57
CA ASP A 647 13.89 -7.97 -27.19
C ASP A 647 14.22 -6.66 -26.45
N THR A 648 14.44 -5.56 -27.19
CA THR A 648 14.64 -4.20 -26.65
C THR A 648 13.43 -3.33 -26.95
N PHE A 649 13.06 -2.45 -26.02
CA PHE A 649 11.93 -1.55 -26.21
C PHE A 649 12.29 -0.38 -27.15
N ALA A 650 11.43 -0.06 -28.11
CA ALA A 650 11.61 1.09 -28.98
C ALA A 650 11.02 2.36 -28.33
N TRP A 651 11.87 3.15 -27.66
CA TRP A 651 11.45 4.38 -26.98
C TRP A 651 10.93 5.43 -27.97
N ALA A 652 9.70 5.90 -27.75
CA ALA A 652 9.15 7.04 -28.49
C ALA A 652 9.64 8.36 -27.88
N GLY A 653 10.29 9.21 -28.69
CA GLY A 653 10.89 10.47 -28.20
C GLY A 653 9.88 11.52 -27.73
N ASP A 654 8.64 11.44 -28.22
CA ASP A 654 7.49 12.27 -27.85
C ASP A 654 6.61 11.63 -26.76
N SER A 655 7.00 10.47 -26.23
CA SER A 655 6.30 9.84 -25.11
C SER A 655 6.26 10.75 -23.88
N THR A 656 5.07 10.85 -23.29
CA THR A 656 4.88 11.48 -21.98
C THR A 656 4.56 10.46 -20.87
N TYR A 657 4.49 9.16 -21.16
CA TYR A 657 4.25 8.09 -20.17
C TYR A 657 5.42 7.15 -19.92
N VAL A 658 6.24 6.86 -20.93
CA VAL A 658 7.31 5.85 -20.88
C VAL A 658 8.59 6.42 -21.50
N ARG A 659 9.60 6.71 -20.67
CA ARG A 659 10.89 7.26 -21.10
C ARG A 659 12.05 6.53 -20.45
N LYS A 660 13.11 6.28 -21.22
CA LYS A 660 14.36 5.67 -20.74
C LYS A 660 14.97 6.51 -19.61
N PRO A 661 15.06 6.00 -18.37
CA PRO A 661 15.71 6.71 -17.26
C PRO A 661 17.23 6.71 -17.38
N PRO A 662 17.92 7.68 -16.75
CA PRO A 662 19.37 7.87 -16.90
C PRO A 662 20.23 7.00 -15.97
N TYR A 663 19.64 6.07 -15.20
CA TYR A 663 20.32 5.36 -14.09
C TYR A 663 21.58 4.56 -14.48
N PHE A 664 21.69 4.15 -15.74
CA PHE A 664 22.78 3.33 -16.25
C PHE A 664 23.68 4.09 -17.23
N GLU A 665 23.44 5.40 -17.44
CA GLU A 665 24.25 6.20 -18.37
C GLU A 665 25.71 6.26 -17.91
N GLY A 666 26.63 5.90 -18.80
CA GLY A 666 28.07 5.87 -18.50
C GLY A 666 28.49 4.80 -17.49
N MET A 667 27.63 3.82 -17.19
CA MET A 667 27.96 2.74 -16.25
C MET A 667 29.17 1.93 -16.75
N ALA A 668 30.17 1.77 -15.89
CA ALA A 668 31.34 0.94 -16.14
C ALA A 668 31.19 -0.49 -15.57
N HIS A 669 31.96 -1.44 -16.13
CA HIS A 669 32.05 -2.82 -15.65
C HIS A 669 32.41 -2.92 -14.17
N GLN A 670 33.35 -2.08 -13.71
CA GLN A 670 33.75 -2.01 -12.31
C GLN A 670 33.09 -0.79 -11.65
N PRO A 671 32.63 -0.91 -10.40
CA PRO A 671 32.06 0.22 -9.67
C PRO A 671 33.12 1.30 -9.40
N SER A 672 32.71 2.55 -9.43
CA SER A 672 33.54 3.65 -8.91
C SER A 672 33.69 3.53 -7.39
N PRO A 673 34.85 3.89 -6.81
CA PRO A 673 35.01 3.92 -5.37
C PRO A 673 33.98 4.83 -4.70
N VAL A 674 33.51 4.43 -3.53
CA VAL A 674 32.71 5.27 -2.64
C VAL A 674 33.57 6.44 -2.17
N THR A 675 33.03 7.66 -2.18
CA THR A 675 33.73 8.86 -1.72
C THR A 675 32.98 9.51 -0.57
N ASP A 676 33.71 10.24 0.27
CA ASP A 676 33.09 11.16 1.23
C ASP A 676 32.25 12.24 0.52
N ILE A 677 31.31 12.84 1.25
CA ILE A 677 30.43 13.90 0.73
C ILE A 677 30.93 15.23 1.28
N ALA A 678 31.35 16.16 0.43
CA ALA A 678 31.85 17.47 0.84
C ALA A 678 31.05 18.60 0.19
N GLY A 679 30.88 19.70 0.93
CA GLY A 679 30.26 20.92 0.40
C GLY A 679 28.76 20.80 0.09
N ALA A 680 28.06 19.85 0.72
CA ALA A 680 26.64 19.61 0.45
C ALA A 680 25.74 20.72 1.03
N ARG A 681 24.55 20.88 0.46
CA ARG A 681 23.50 21.80 0.94
C ARG A 681 22.24 21.03 1.35
N VAL A 682 21.48 21.58 2.29
CA VAL A 682 20.19 21.00 2.70
C VAL A 682 19.12 21.38 1.69
N LEU A 683 18.56 20.39 1.00
CA LEU A 683 17.44 20.59 0.07
C LEU A 683 16.12 20.75 0.84
N ALA A 684 15.94 19.99 1.91
CA ALA A 684 14.75 20.04 2.74
C ALA A 684 15.06 19.66 4.20
N LYS A 685 14.40 20.34 5.13
CA LYS A 685 14.34 20.01 6.55
C LYS A 685 12.89 19.71 6.90
N LEU A 686 12.60 18.45 7.23
CA LEU A 686 11.25 17.92 7.35
C LEU A 686 10.98 17.45 8.78
N GLY A 687 9.72 17.45 9.20
CA GLY A 687 9.30 16.98 10.52
C GLY A 687 9.11 15.45 10.61
N ASP A 688 8.30 15.04 11.58
CA ASP A 688 7.92 13.64 11.83
C ASP A 688 6.92 13.10 10.79
N SER A 689 6.92 11.77 10.65
CA SER A 689 5.96 10.96 9.88
C SER A 689 5.76 11.45 8.44
N VAL A 690 6.85 11.89 7.79
CA VAL A 690 6.84 12.22 6.36
C VAL A 690 6.62 10.95 5.55
N THR A 691 5.38 10.76 5.10
CA THR A 691 5.01 9.60 4.27
C THR A 691 5.65 9.62 2.88
N THR A 692 5.71 8.45 2.22
CA THR A 692 6.05 8.35 0.79
C THR A 692 5.09 9.07 -0.14
N ASP A 693 3.86 9.40 0.30
CA ASP A 693 2.95 10.28 -0.45
C ASP A 693 3.40 11.75 -0.42
N HIS A 694 4.11 12.19 0.63
CA HIS A 694 4.75 13.50 0.65
C HIS A 694 5.98 13.55 -0.25
N ILE A 695 6.79 12.49 -0.23
CA ILE A 695 8.04 12.38 -1.02
C ILE A 695 7.74 12.15 -2.51
N SER A 696 6.79 11.26 -2.83
CA SER A 696 6.41 10.90 -4.20
C SER A 696 4.88 10.78 -4.29
N PRO A 697 4.17 11.90 -4.50
CA PRO A 697 2.72 11.89 -4.64
C PRO A 697 2.28 11.02 -5.82
N ALA A 698 1.12 10.39 -5.71
CA ALA A 698 0.55 9.59 -6.80
C ALA A 698 -0.72 10.19 -7.41
N GLY A 699 -1.31 11.21 -6.77
CA GLY A 699 -2.57 11.82 -7.17
C GLY A 699 -2.45 12.80 -8.34
N SER A 700 -3.41 13.72 -8.43
CA SER A 700 -3.53 14.71 -9.51
C SER A 700 -2.32 15.64 -9.63
N ILE A 701 -2.02 16.05 -10.86
CA ILE A 701 -0.94 17.00 -11.19
C ILE A 701 -1.53 18.41 -11.33
N LYS A 702 -1.05 19.36 -10.53
CA LYS A 702 -1.46 20.77 -10.64
C LYS A 702 -0.85 21.43 -11.88
N ALA A 703 -1.60 22.29 -12.57
CA ALA A 703 -1.16 22.90 -13.82
C ALA A 703 0.01 23.88 -13.68
N ASP A 704 0.10 24.57 -12.55
CA ASP A 704 1.17 25.49 -12.20
C ASP A 704 2.39 24.79 -11.57
N SER A 705 2.31 23.48 -11.28
CA SER A 705 3.46 22.71 -10.78
C SER A 705 4.53 22.52 -11.85
N PRO A 706 5.79 22.24 -11.49
CA PRO A 706 6.85 21.92 -12.47
C PRO A 706 6.45 20.80 -13.44
N ALA A 707 5.81 19.74 -12.94
CA ALA A 707 5.33 18.64 -13.78
C ALA A 707 4.18 19.05 -14.71
N GLY A 708 3.25 19.89 -14.24
CA GLY A 708 2.16 20.42 -15.05
C GLY A 708 2.65 21.31 -16.19
N ARG A 709 3.62 22.19 -15.90
CA ARG A 709 4.29 23.03 -16.91
C ARG A 709 5.00 22.18 -17.97
N TYR A 710 5.78 21.19 -17.53
CA TYR A 710 6.44 20.24 -18.44
C TYR A 710 5.45 19.52 -19.37
N LEU A 711 4.34 19.01 -18.83
CA LEU A 711 3.32 18.32 -19.63
C LEU A 711 2.66 19.27 -20.64
N ALA A 712 2.34 20.51 -20.24
CA ALA A 712 1.78 21.52 -21.14
C ALA A 712 2.76 21.91 -22.27
N GLU A 713 4.05 22.06 -21.95
CA GLU A 713 5.11 22.33 -22.93
C GLU A 713 5.27 21.18 -23.94
N HIS A 714 4.90 19.96 -23.56
CA HIS A 714 4.86 18.77 -24.43
C HIS A 714 3.48 18.52 -25.06
N GLY A 715 2.58 19.52 -25.05
CA GLY A 715 1.31 19.46 -25.76
C GLY A 715 0.22 18.63 -25.09
N VAL A 716 0.36 18.31 -23.79
CA VAL A 716 -0.68 17.59 -23.03
C VAL A 716 -1.66 18.59 -22.44
N ASP A 717 -2.95 18.43 -22.74
CA ASP A 717 -4.01 19.24 -22.14
C ASP A 717 -4.18 18.95 -20.64
N LYS A 718 -4.61 19.94 -19.85
CA LYS A 718 -4.80 19.80 -18.39
C LYS A 718 -5.66 18.59 -18.00
N ARG A 719 -6.73 18.32 -18.75
CA ARG A 719 -7.62 17.16 -18.49
C ARG A 719 -6.94 15.81 -18.69
N ASP A 720 -5.85 15.80 -19.47
CA ASP A 720 -5.09 14.63 -19.89
C ASP A 720 -3.75 14.49 -19.14
N PHE A 721 -3.48 15.38 -18.16
CA PHE A 721 -2.34 15.23 -17.25
C PHE A 721 -2.35 13.88 -16.52
N ASN A 722 -3.55 13.35 -16.26
CA ASN A 722 -3.76 12.12 -15.50
C ASN A 722 -3.19 12.31 -14.06
N SER A 723 -2.60 11.27 -13.48
CA SER A 723 -2.03 11.28 -12.12
C SER A 723 -0.53 11.07 -12.14
N TYR A 724 0.19 11.50 -11.09
CA TYR A 724 1.60 11.15 -10.92
C TYR A 724 1.83 9.63 -10.94
N GLY A 725 0.92 8.85 -10.35
CA GLY A 725 1.00 7.38 -10.38
C GLY A 725 1.01 6.80 -11.79
N SER A 726 0.19 7.35 -12.69
CA SER A 726 0.16 6.95 -14.10
C SER A 726 1.44 7.33 -14.87
N ARG A 727 2.17 8.35 -14.41
CA ARG A 727 3.35 8.91 -15.09
C ARG A 727 4.67 8.27 -14.63
N ARG A 728 4.63 7.20 -13.85
CA ARG A 728 5.83 6.56 -13.27
C ARG A 728 6.78 5.90 -14.25
N GLY A 729 6.36 5.64 -15.49
CA GLY A 729 7.26 5.24 -16.56
C GLY A 729 8.08 6.41 -17.13
N ASN A 730 7.78 7.65 -16.74
CA ASN A 730 8.43 8.85 -17.24
C ASN A 730 9.17 9.59 -16.12
N HIS A 731 10.49 9.43 -16.09
CA HIS A 731 11.33 10.05 -15.07
C HIS A 731 11.25 11.58 -15.06
N GLU A 732 11.08 12.25 -16.20
CA GLU A 732 10.99 13.72 -16.27
C GLU A 732 9.81 14.27 -15.44
N VAL A 733 8.65 13.60 -15.51
CA VAL A 733 7.47 13.98 -14.72
C VAL A 733 7.68 13.65 -13.25
N MET A 734 8.26 12.49 -12.95
CA MET A 734 8.39 12.02 -11.57
C MET A 734 9.44 12.78 -10.77
N ILE A 735 10.56 13.20 -11.37
CA ILE A 735 11.56 14.06 -10.71
C ILE A 735 10.89 15.39 -10.32
N ARG A 736 10.14 15.99 -11.24
CA ARG A 736 9.36 17.22 -11.01
C ARG A 736 8.25 17.06 -9.97
N GLY A 737 7.74 15.85 -9.82
CA GLY A 737 6.76 15.49 -8.79
C GLY A 737 7.35 15.15 -7.43
N THR A 738 8.67 14.96 -7.33
CA THR A 738 9.32 14.56 -6.08
C THR A 738 9.30 15.71 -5.09
N PHE A 739 8.82 15.44 -3.87
CA PHE A 739 8.48 16.42 -2.83
C PHE A 739 7.43 17.47 -3.24
N ALA A 740 6.68 17.25 -4.32
CA ALA A 740 5.68 18.21 -4.82
C ALA A 740 4.29 18.09 -4.14
N ASN A 741 4.18 17.31 -3.06
CA ASN A 741 2.92 17.18 -2.34
C ASN A 741 2.50 18.53 -1.75
N ILE A 742 1.24 18.90 -1.97
CA ILE A 742 0.67 20.20 -1.58
C ILE A 742 0.62 20.42 -0.06
N ARG A 743 0.76 19.37 0.74
CA ARG A 743 0.77 19.39 2.21
C ARG A 743 2.18 19.28 2.80
N LEU A 744 3.22 19.17 1.97
CA LEU A 744 4.58 19.09 2.47
C LEU A 744 4.95 20.41 3.17
N ARG A 745 5.54 20.31 4.36
CA ARG A 745 6.03 21.46 5.14
C ARG A 745 7.53 21.37 5.25
N ASN A 746 8.23 22.20 4.48
CA ASN A 746 9.68 22.29 4.50
C ASN A 746 10.11 23.44 5.41
N GLN A 747 10.79 23.12 6.52
CA GLN A 747 11.21 24.10 7.52
C GLN A 747 12.32 25.04 7.01
N VAL A 748 12.98 24.70 5.90
CA VAL A 748 13.93 25.61 5.22
C VAL A 748 13.21 26.80 4.56
N ALA A 749 11.94 26.63 4.17
CA ALA A 749 11.12 27.68 3.57
C ALA A 749 9.89 27.97 4.45
N PRO A 750 10.07 28.57 5.64
CA PRO A 750 8.99 28.79 6.59
C PRO A 750 7.88 29.66 5.99
N GLY A 751 6.63 29.37 6.36
CA GLY A 751 5.44 30.05 5.83
C GLY A 751 4.95 29.53 4.48
N THR A 752 5.58 28.49 3.92
CA THR A 752 5.13 27.83 2.70
C THR A 752 4.54 26.44 2.98
N GLU A 753 3.62 26.00 2.13
CA GLU A 753 3.07 24.65 2.11
C GLU A 753 3.14 24.14 0.66
N GLY A 754 3.64 22.93 0.46
CA GLY A 754 3.92 22.38 -0.87
C GLY A 754 5.39 22.05 -1.10
N GLY A 755 5.73 21.72 -2.35
CA GLY A 755 7.09 21.39 -2.77
C GLY A 755 8.01 22.58 -2.95
N PHE A 756 8.20 23.37 -1.90
CA PHE A 756 9.02 24.58 -1.89
C PHE A 756 10.27 24.44 -1.01
N THR A 757 11.32 25.17 -1.37
CA THR A 757 12.57 25.27 -0.61
C THR A 757 13.23 26.63 -0.87
N ARG A 758 14.34 26.93 -0.18
CA ARG A 758 15.20 28.07 -0.49
C ARG A 758 16.34 27.64 -1.40
N ASP A 759 16.59 28.39 -2.46
CA ASP A 759 17.68 28.13 -3.38
C ASP A 759 18.93 28.95 -3.02
N PHE A 760 19.84 28.34 -2.27
CA PHE A 760 21.09 28.99 -1.84
C PHE A 760 22.15 29.14 -2.95
N THR A 761 21.89 28.68 -4.18
CA THR A 761 22.77 28.99 -5.32
C THR A 761 22.55 30.41 -5.86
N VAL A 762 21.40 31.01 -5.53
CA VAL A 762 21.03 32.36 -5.94
C VAL A 762 21.19 33.32 -4.77
N GLU A 763 21.72 34.51 -5.04
CA GLU A 763 21.89 35.55 -4.03
C GLU A 763 20.55 35.88 -3.33
N GLY A 764 20.57 35.97 -2.00
CA GLY A 764 19.38 36.16 -1.18
C GLY A 764 18.58 34.89 -0.87
N ALA A 765 18.97 33.73 -1.43
CA ALA A 765 18.33 32.43 -1.22
C ALA A 765 16.80 32.46 -1.36
N PRO A 766 16.27 32.87 -2.53
CA PRO A 766 14.85 33.00 -2.77
C PRO A 766 14.13 31.66 -2.64
N VAL A 767 12.84 31.72 -2.28
CA VAL A 767 11.98 30.53 -2.29
C VAL A 767 11.72 30.11 -3.74
N SER A 768 11.93 28.84 -4.04
CA SER A 768 11.68 28.21 -5.33
C SER A 768 11.04 26.83 -5.15
N SER A 769 10.61 26.20 -6.24
CA SER A 769 10.21 24.80 -6.19
C SER A 769 11.42 23.92 -5.89
N ILE A 770 11.22 22.79 -5.19
CA ILE A 770 12.30 21.83 -4.89
C ILE A 770 12.97 21.35 -6.17
N TYR A 771 12.19 21.09 -7.23
CA TYR A 771 12.71 20.70 -8.53
C TYR A 771 13.62 21.78 -9.12
N ASP A 772 13.14 23.03 -9.23
CA ASP A 772 13.90 24.11 -9.87
C ASP A 772 15.20 24.41 -9.08
N ALA A 773 15.14 24.43 -7.75
CA ALA A 773 16.34 24.58 -6.91
C ALA A 773 17.34 23.43 -7.12
N SER A 774 16.86 22.18 -7.19
CA SER A 774 17.72 21.01 -7.41
C SER A 774 18.48 21.07 -8.73
N GLN A 775 17.86 21.60 -9.80
CA GLN A 775 18.51 21.77 -11.09
C GLN A 775 19.67 22.77 -11.01
N ASN A 776 19.51 23.87 -10.26
CA ASN A 776 20.56 24.85 -10.05
C ASN A 776 21.73 24.27 -9.25
N TYR A 777 21.46 23.47 -8.22
CA TYR A 777 22.50 22.76 -7.46
C TYR A 777 23.28 21.75 -8.31
N GLN A 778 22.58 20.97 -9.14
CA GLN A 778 23.23 20.01 -10.04
C GLN A 778 24.12 20.73 -11.07
N ALA A 779 23.64 21.84 -11.65
CA ALA A 779 24.43 22.66 -12.57
C ALA A 779 25.69 23.25 -11.90
N ALA A 780 25.61 23.55 -10.59
CA ALA A 780 26.74 24.03 -9.80
C ALA A 780 27.65 22.91 -9.26
N GLY A 781 27.31 21.63 -9.46
CA GLY A 781 28.05 20.49 -8.92
C GLY A 781 27.98 20.36 -7.39
N ILE A 782 26.93 20.88 -6.77
CA ILE A 782 26.76 20.89 -5.31
C ILE A 782 25.91 19.68 -4.88
N PRO A 783 26.42 18.77 -4.03
CA PRO A 783 25.64 17.65 -3.53
C PRO A 783 24.54 18.10 -2.56
N LEU A 784 23.46 17.33 -2.46
CA LEU A 784 22.32 17.65 -1.60
C LEU A 784 22.12 16.63 -0.47
N VAL A 785 21.58 17.11 0.65
CA VAL A 785 21.19 16.31 1.83
C VAL A 785 19.78 16.69 2.27
N ILE A 786 19.07 15.75 2.93
CA ILE A 786 17.78 15.99 3.58
C ILE A 786 17.92 15.75 5.08
N TYR A 787 17.28 16.60 5.89
CA TYR A 787 17.01 16.36 7.31
C TYR A 787 15.55 15.96 7.50
N ALA A 788 15.30 14.97 8.37
CA ALA A 788 13.95 14.50 8.68
C ALA A 788 13.78 14.10 10.15
N GLY A 789 12.54 14.12 10.64
CA GLY A 789 12.19 13.63 11.97
C GLY A 789 12.05 12.10 12.01
N LYS A 790 11.09 11.63 12.82
CA LYS A 790 10.78 10.21 13.02
C LYS A 790 9.97 9.61 11.88
N GLU A 791 10.09 8.30 11.69
CA GLU A 791 9.28 7.52 10.75
C GLU A 791 9.34 8.05 9.30
N TYR A 792 10.51 8.53 8.88
CA TYR A 792 10.71 9.05 7.54
C TYR A 792 10.47 7.96 6.48
N GLY A 793 9.60 8.26 5.52
CA GLY A 793 9.21 7.35 4.44
C GLY A 793 8.10 6.36 4.80
N SER A 794 7.24 6.67 5.76
CA SER A 794 6.11 5.80 6.10
C SER A 794 5.08 5.64 4.97
N GLY A 795 4.36 4.51 4.92
CA GLY A 795 3.24 4.29 4.02
C GLY A 795 3.51 3.39 2.82
N SER A 796 3.17 3.84 1.61
CA SER A 796 3.21 3.02 0.39
C SER A 796 4.64 2.60 0.00
N SER A 797 4.82 1.42 -0.60
CA SER A 797 6.11 0.85 -1.03
C SER A 797 6.70 1.46 -2.32
N ARG A 798 6.61 2.77 -2.48
CA ARG A 798 6.94 3.47 -3.74
C ARG A 798 8.44 3.67 -3.89
N ASP A 799 9.03 3.02 -4.87
CA ASP A 799 10.43 3.19 -5.27
C ASP A 799 10.77 4.60 -5.76
N TRP A 800 9.81 5.29 -6.39
CA TRP A 800 9.96 6.68 -6.82
C TRP A 800 10.26 7.66 -5.69
N ALA A 801 9.94 7.31 -4.43
CA ALA A 801 10.38 8.09 -3.29
C ALA A 801 11.91 8.07 -3.13
N ALA A 802 12.60 7.01 -3.57
CA ALA A 802 14.06 6.94 -3.58
C ALA A 802 14.65 7.34 -4.94
N LYS A 803 14.08 6.85 -6.06
CA LYS A 803 14.53 7.23 -7.42
C LYS A 803 14.47 8.75 -7.63
N GLY A 804 13.36 9.38 -7.24
CA GLY A 804 13.20 10.83 -7.30
C GLY A 804 14.20 11.57 -6.42
N THR A 805 14.37 11.11 -5.17
CA THR A 805 15.35 11.68 -4.23
C THR A 805 16.77 11.66 -4.80
N MET A 806 17.20 10.53 -5.34
CA MET A 806 18.49 10.39 -6.00
C MET A 806 18.61 11.31 -7.23
N LEU A 807 17.59 11.33 -8.09
CA LEU A 807 17.59 12.14 -9.32
C LEU A 807 17.51 13.66 -9.08
N LEU A 808 17.03 14.09 -7.91
CA LEU A 808 17.16 15.48 -7.46
C LEU A 808 18.61 15.82 -7.05
N GLY A 809 19.51 14.85 -6.95
CA GLY A 809 20.92 15.04 -6.57
C GLY A 809 21.20 14.84 -5.08
N VAL A 810 20.24 14.26 -4.33
CA VAL A 810 20.42 13.97 -2.90
C VAL A 810 21.36 12.77 -2.72
N ARG A 811 22.41 12.96 -1.94
CA ARG A 811 23.45 11.95 -1.65
C ARG A 811 23.27 11.27 -0.30
N ALA A 812 22.64 11.94 0.67
CA ALA A 812 22.33 11.38 1.97
C ALA A 812 21.04 11.95 2.55
N VAL A 813 20.39 11.16 3.40
CA VAL A 813 19.28 11.59 4.26
C VAL A 813 19.72 11.39 5.71
N ILE A 814 19.47 12.37 6.59
CA ILE A 814 19.71 12.25 8.03
C ILE A 814 18.37 12.36 8.75
N ALA A 815 17.94 11.28 9.38
CA ALA A 815 16.63 11.21 10.03
C ALA A 815 16.73 10.75 11.50
N GLU A 816 15.69 10.96 12.30
CA GLU A 816 15.63 10.34 13.64
C GLU A 816 15.34 8.84 13.53
N SER A 817 14.48 8.45 12.58
CA SER A 817 14.20 7.05 12.26
C SER A 817 13.58 6.91 10.86
N TYR A 818 13.68 5.71 10.28
CA TYR A 818 13.15 5.38 8.97
C TYR A 818 12.09 4.28 9.04
N GLU A 819 11.15 4.29 8.10
CA GLU A 819 10.39 3.09 7.75
C GLU A 819 11.29 2.12 6.95
N ARG A 820 11.11 0.80 7.17
CA ARG A 820 11.97 -0.28 6.66
C ARG A 820 12.10 -0.27 5.13
N ILE A 821 10.98 -0.21 4.40
CA ILE A 821 10.97 -0.28 2.92
C ILE A 821 11.66 0.97 2.36
N HIS A 822 11.35 2.14 2.90
CA HIS A 822 11.93 3.38 2.37
C HIS A 822 13.45 3.44 2.57
N ARG A 823 13.96 3.06 3.76
CA ARG A 823 15.41 2.95 4.00
C ARG A 823 16.09 2.05 2.98
N SER A 824 15.51 0.87 2.74
CA SER A 824 16.06 -0.11 1.79
C SER A 824 16.04 0.42 0.35
N ASN A 825 14.99 1.15 -0.05
CA ASN A 825 14.91 1.80 -1.36
C ASN A 825 15.97 2.91 -1.53
N LEU A 826 16.27 3.70 -0.48
CA LEU A 826 17.33 4.71 -0.54
C LEU A 826 18.69 4.08 -0.86
N ILE A 827 19.04 2.99 -0.15
CA ILE A 827 20.27 2.23 -0.39
C ILE A 827 20.26 1.63 -1.79
N GLY A 828 19.13 1.05 -2.22
CA GLY A 828 18.96 0.48 -3.55
C GLY A 828 19.18 1.48 -4.69
N MET A 829 19.07 2.79 -4.41
CA MET A 829 19.38 3.88 -5.34
C MET A 829 20.71 4.61 -5.04
N GLY A 830 21.51 4.12 -4.09
CA GLY A 830 22.80 4.73 -3.73
C GLY A 830 22.71 6.00 -2.88
N VAL A 831 21.56 6.27 -2.24
CA VAL A 831 21.40 7.37 -1.27
C VAL A 831 21.72 6.85 0.13
N LEU A 832 22.63 7.52 0.86
CA LEU A 832 23.09 7.08 2.17
C LEU A 832 22.06 7.41 3.28
N PRO A 833 21.42 6.42 3.93
CA PRO A 833 20.57 6.69 5.08
C PRO A 833 21.43 6.81 6.34
N LEU A 834 21.37 7.98 6.95
CA LEU A 834 22.00 8.30 8.23
C LEU A 834 20.94 8.54 9.28
N GLN A 835 21.28 8.20 10.53
CA GLN A 835 20.42 8.43 11.67
C GLN A 835 21.14 9.29 12.72
N TYR A 836 20.43 10.24 13.32
CA TYR A 836 20.98 11.06 14.41
C TYR A 836 21.43 10.17 15.59
N PRO A 837 22.39 10.64 16.41
CA PRO A 837 22.71 10.00 17.69
C PRO A 837 21.45 9.79 18.54
N ALA A 838 21.44 8.73 19.34
CA ALA A 838 20.29 8.44 20.20
C ALA A 838 19.92 9.65 21.08
N GLY A 839 18.67 10.10 20.99
CA GLY A 839 18.15 11.25 21.74
C GLY A 839 18.46 12.62 21.11
N GLN A 840 19.12 12.66 19.95
CA GLN A 840 19.37 13.89 19.20
C GLN A 840 18.46 14.00 17.96
N THR A 841 18.14 15.24 17.63
CA THR A 841 17.36 15.66 16.46
C THR A 841 18.05 16.88 15.81
N ALA A 842 17.59 17.27 14.62
CA ALA A 842 18.04 18.50 13.97
C ALA A 842 17.89 19.73 14.89
N GLU A 843 16.78 19.83 15.62
CA GLU A 843 16.50 20.93 16.55
C GLU A 843 17.45 20.92 17.75
N THR A 844 17.67 19.76 18.38
CA THR A 844 18.56 19.67 19.55
C THR A 844 20.03 19.98 19.23
N LEU A 845 20.41 19.73 17.98
CA LEU A 845 21.74 20.02 17.43
C LEU A 845 21.86 21.45 16.90
N GLY A 846 20.76 22.22 16.85
CA GLY A 846 20.75 23.59 16.32
C GLY A 846 20.86 23.67 14.79
N LEU A 847 20.54 22.58 14.08
CA LEU A 847 20.59 22.53 12.61
C LEU A 847 19.40 23.28 12.00
N THR A 848 19.71 24.32 11.23
CA THR A 848 18.72 25.21 10.61
C THR A 848 18.37 24.79 9.18
N GLY A 849 19.32 24.21 8.44
CA GLY A 849 19.22 23.94 7.01
C GLY A 849 19.97 24.95 6.13
N ASP A 850 20.47 26.04 6.71
CA ASP A 850 21.25 27.05 5.98
C ASP A 850 22.73 26.66 5.85
N GLU A 851 23.16 25.64 6.59
CA GLU A 851 24.56 25.21 6.68
C GLU A 851 25.06 24.51 5.40
N THR A 852 26.38 24.48 5.25
CA THR A 852 27.08 23.56 4.36
C THR A 852 27.50 22.32 5.14
N ILE A 853 27.32 21.14 4.52
CA ILE A 853 27.51 19.83 5.16
C ILE A 853 28.69 19.08 4.55
N SER A 854 29.50 18.46 5.40
CA SER A 854 30.44 17.41 4.99
C SER A 854 30.19 16.13 5.81
N ILE A 855 30.26 14.98 5.15
CA ILE A 855 30.09 13.65 5.74
C ILE A 855 31.36 12.85 5.42
N THR A 856 32.12 12.50 6.45
CA THR A 856 33.41 11.82 6.30
C THR A 856 33.46 10.44 6.98
N GLY A 857 34.28 9.56 6.42
CA GLY A 857 34.42 8.16 6.85
C GLY A 857 33.57 7.17 6.06
N VAL A 858 32.84 7.63 5.02
CA VAL A 858 32.04 6.77 4.15
C VAL A 858 32.95 5.89 3.28
N GLU A 859 34.15 6.38 2.95
CA GLU A 859 35.15 5.68 2.14
C GLU A 859 35.60 4.33 2.72
N GLN A 860 35.41 4.10 4.02
CA GLN A 860 35.71 2.82 4.67
C GLN A 860 34.96 1.63 4.02
N LEU A 861 33.80 1.89 3.38
CA LEU A 861 33.07 0.88 2.61
C LEU A 861 33.93 0.23 1.51
N ASN A 862 34.88 0.96 0.92
CA ASN A 862 35.78 0.41 -0.10
C ASN A 862 36.70 -0.69 0.44
N GLU A 863 36.91 -0.75 1.75
CA GLU A 863 37.74 -1.76 2.44
C GLU A 863 36.94 -3.04 2.78
N GLY A 864 35.66 -3.10 2.40
CA GLY A 864 34.75 -4.20 2.75
C GLY A 864 34.22 -4.11 4.19
N VAL A 865 34.34 -2.95 4.83
CA VAL A 865 33.87 -2.69 6.18
C VAL A 865 32.77 -1.63 6.15
N THR A 866 31.60 -1.94 6.71
CA THR A 866 30.54 -0.96 6.90
C THR A 866 30.80 -0.16 8.18
N PRO A 867 31.10 1.15 8.11
CA PRO A 867 31.27 1.98 9.30
C PRO A 867 29.97 2.00 10.12
N LYS A 868 30.05 1.85 11.44
CA LYS A 868 28.86 1.98 12.31
C LYS A 868 28.33 3.42 12.37
N THR A 869 29.25 4.37 12.30
CA THR A 869 28.96 5.81 12.33
C THR A 869 29.88 6.54 11.35
N VAL A 870 29.40 7.67 10.83
CA VAL A 870 30.17 8.61 10.02
C VAL A 870 30.14 10.00 10.66
N ARG A 871 31.19 10.78 10.45
CA ARG A 871 31.30 12.13 11.02
C ARG A 871 30.54 13.12 10.12
N VAL A 872 29.61 13.88 10.70
CA VAL A 872 28.86 14.93 10.02
C VAL A 872 29.30 16.29 10.57
N GLN A 873 29.80 17.15 9.69
CA GLN A 873 30.11 18.55 9.98
C GLN A 873 29.08 19.43 9.25
N ALA A 874 28.25 20.16 9.99
CA ALA A 874 27.24 21.08 9.47
C ALA A 874 27.49 22.49 10.03
N GLY A 875 28.11 23.36 9.24
CA GLY A 875 28.57 24.67 9.74
C GLY A 875 29.57 24.48 10.90
N ASP A 876 29.25 25.03 12.08
CA ASP A 876 30.06 24.88 13.31
C ASP A 876 29.67 23.66 14.16
N VAL A 877 28.62 22.92 13.77
CA VAL A 877 28.10 21.76 14.51
C VAL A 877 28.71 20.47 13.97
N GLU A 878 29.19 19.61 14.88
CA GLU A 878 29.79 18.33 14.54
C GLU A 878 29.15 17.19 15.36
N PHE A 879 28.82 16.08 14.72
CA PHE A 879 28.28 14.88 15.38
C PHE A 879 28.57 13.59 14.60
N ASP A 880 28.49 12.44 15.26
CA ASP A 880 28.62 11.12 14.63
C ASP A 880 27.22 10.57 14.28
N ALA A 881 26.88 10.50 13.01
CA ALA A 881 25.61 9.91 12.58
C ALA A 881 25.74 8.39 12.41
N VAL A 882 24.72 7.64 12.83
CA VAL A 882 24.67 6.18 12.65
C VAL A 882 24.40 5.87 11.18
N VAL A 883 25.20 4.96 10.60
CA VAL A 883 25.01 4.49 9.23
C VAL A 883 23.96 3.39 9.24
N ARG A 884 22.88 3.58 8.47
CA ARG A 884 21.76 2.64 8.40
C ARG A 884 21.84 1.72 7.19
N ILE A 885 23.04 1.23 6.90
CA ILE A 885 23.31 0.07 6.05
C ILE A 885 23.39 -1.12 7.00
N ASP A 886 22.30 -1.88 7.07
CA ASP A 886 22.07 -2.81 8.16
C ASP A 886 22.64 -4.21 7.85
N THR A 887 22.97 -4.48 6.58
CA THR A 887 23.49 -5.79 6.14
C THR A 887 24.68 -5.71 5.17
N PRO A 888 25.56 -6.72 5.14
CA PRO A 888 26.57 -6.92 4.10
C PRO A 888 26.05 -6.79 2.66
N GLY A 889 24.90 -7.39 2.35
CA GLY A 889 24.30 -7.29 1.01
C GLY A 889 23.94 -5.85 0.63
N GLU A 890 23.39 -5.08 1.58
CA GLU A 890 23.12 -3.65 1.38
C GLU A 890 24.40 -2.83 1.17
N ALA A 891 25.49 -3.18 1.86
CA ALA A 891 26.78 -2.55 1.65
C ALA A 891 27.30 -2.80 0.22
N ASP A 892 27.12 -4.00 -0.32
CA ASP A 892 27.43 -4.31 -1.72
C ASP A 892 26.61 -3.46 -2.69
N TYR A 893 25.30 -3.34 -2.45
CA TYR A 893 24.43 -2.51 -3.29
C TYR A 893 24.90 -1.06 -3.31
N TYR A 894 25.21 -0.49 -2.14
CA TYR A 894 25.69 0.89 -2.03
C TYR A 894 27.04 1.09 -2.75
N ARG A 895 28.00 0.14 -2.58
CA ARG A 895 29.30 0.19 -3.28
C ARG A 895 29.16 0.13 -4.80
N HIS A 896 28.09 -0.50 -5.29
CA HIS A 896 27.81 -0.58 -6.72
C HIS A 896 27.02 0.63 -7.26
N GLY A 897 26.68 1.60 -6.41
CA GLY A 897 25.85 2.76 -6.76
C GLY A 897 24.35 2.45 -6.82
N GLY A 898 23.94 1.26 -6.38
CA GLY A 898 22.56 0.79 -6.39
C GLY A 898 22.46 -0.72 -6.66
N ILE A 899 21.32 -1.30 -6.30
CA ILE A 899 21.06 -2.75 -6.40
C ILE A 899 20.92 -3.19 -7.87
N LEU A 900 20.33 -2.38 -8.76
CA LEU A 900 20.19 -2.74 -10.17
C LEU A 900 21.55 -2.77 -10.86
N GLN A 901 22.43 -1.81 -10.54
CA GLN A 901 23.81 -1.77 -11.02
C GLN A 901 24.61 -2.97 -10.49
N TYR A 902 24.37 -3.38 -9.25
CA TYR A 902 24.95 -4.60 -8.68
C TYR A 902 24.54 -5.85 -9.45
N VAL A 903 23.23 -6.07 -9.61
CA VAL A 903 22.67 -7.23 -10.32
C VAL A 903 23.16 -7.28 -11.76
N LEU A 904 23.16 -6.14 -12.46
CA LEU A 904 23.59 -6.08 -13.86
C LEU A 904 25.08 -6.43 -14.02
N ARG A 905 25.97 -5.96 -13.13
CA ARG A 905 27.39 -6.37 -13.15
C ARG A 905 27.55 -7.86 -12.90
N LYS A 906 26.84 -8.42 -11.92
CA LYS A 906 26.87 -9.87 -11.63
C LYS A 906 26.43 -10.71 -12.81
N MET A 907 25.41 -10.28 -13.55
CA MET A 907 24.94 -10.98 -14.76
C MET A 907 25.95 -11.00 -15.90
N ILE A 908 26.83 -10.01 -15.98
CA ILE A 908 27.90 -9.95 -16.99
C ILE A 908 29.04 -10.91 -16.62
N GLU A 909 29.30 -11.07 -15.33
CA GLU A 909 30.35 -11.97 -14.82
C GLU A 909 29.96 -13.47 -14.88
N SER A 910 28.66 -13.77 -14.80
CA SER A 910 28.08 -15.12 -14.93
C SER A 910 27.78 -15.50 -16.37
#